data_AF-A0A959CVD0-F1
#
_entry.id   AF-A0A959CVD0-F1
#
_cell.length_a   1.000
_cell.length_b   1.000
_cell.length_c   1.000
_cell.angle_alpha   90.00
_cell.angle_beta   90.00
_cell.angle_gamma   90.00
#
_symmetry.space_group_name_H-M   'P 1'
#
loop_
_entity.id
_entity.type
_entity.pdbx_description
1 polymer ?
#
loop_
_entity_poly.entity_id
_entity_poly.type
_entity_poly.pdbx_seq_one_letter_code
_entity_poly.pdbx_strand_id
1 'polypeptide(L)'
;MTKWLFSLLISICSLSAFAQQPPLPHYPTQAEAEEMQAFIDSLQALTPMVTPEPPPAPVRTMAEWEEIQAIAISWTQQYANILIEIVRHSAPECTVIIIASNAGSVSSQLQNAGVPLDNVEIINAPYNSVWIRDYGPWSVYHNDVDSLMIVDWIYNRPWRPQDDLIPTVLAEHFNLPIYEATIAPYDWIHTGGNNLRDGMGTNFSSELVLEENPGKTEAEIDAIAQAYLGASRYVKFPNLPYDLIHHIDMHMRFIDEETVIIGAYPEGVADGPQIEENIEYLVNEVPTAFGNTFNVIRMPMPPDATGRYPDNNGDYRTYTNSIFVNKTILVPVYEERYDTTALRIYREALPGYNVVGIDCNAIIPAYGAIHCITKLIGVNDPLLIAHARLRNTDDTENDYLARATIKHRSGIADATLYYRILPEMDYTAVPMVLEDAQASLWSAAIPAQETDAEVQYYIHATANSGKEQVRPLVAPEGYFRFRVNALTPAFTTTISEICPGGQVQFLDQSAGNISSWEWSFPGGQPASSTEQDPVVTYPQEGSYSATLIIGNGQAFDTLHLEEAVSVSAGAEPYFESFSAPLSDNTWTIENPDADAAAWALSISNLCYGRAFVMDNYETDTRNTHDYFRARFNLSGLSSPRLHFS
;
A
#
# COMPACT_ATOMS: atom_id res chain seq x y z
N MET A 1 63.69 -48.00 31.03
CA MET A 1 63.18 -46.68 31.44
C MET A 1 62.48 -46.04 30.25
N THR A 2 61.16 -46.16 30.16
CA THR A 2 60.33 -45.29 29.31
C THR A 2 58.87 -45.38 29.76
N LYS A 3 58.22 -44.22 29.76
CA LYS A 3 57.02 -43.82 30.50
C LYS A 3 55.75 -44.55 30.07
N TRP A 4 54.87 -44.82 31.04
CA TRP A 4 53.45 -45.12 30.84
C TRP A 4 52.66 -43.81 30.75
N LEU A 5 51.86 -43.64 29.71
CA LEU A 5 50.79 -42.64 29.65
C LEU A 5 49.46 -43.36 29.40
N PHE A 6 48.53 -43.19 30.35
CA PHE A 6 47.12 -43.51 30.20
C PHE A 6 46.47 -42.44 29.30
N SER A 7 45.78 -42.85 28.25
CA SER A 7 44.89 -41.97 27.47
C SER A 7 43.44 -42.40 27.69
N LEU A 8 42.68 -41.51 28.30
CA LEU A 8 41.25 -41.55 28.55
C LEU A 8 40.52 -41.25 27.22
N LEU A 9 39.70 -42.17 26.71
CA LEU A 9 38.78 -41.89 25.60
C LEU A 9 37.56 -41.13 26.16
N ILE A 10 37.43 -39.85 25.82
CA ILE A 10 36.18 -39.10 25.96
C ILE A 10 35.52 -39.10 24.58
N SER A 11 34.37 -39.76 24.48
CA SER A 11 33.50 -39.71 23.31
C SER A 11 32.70 -38.41 23.37
N ILE A 12 33.00 -37.48 22.46
CA ILE A 12 32.22 -36.24 22.29
C ILE A 12 31.09 -36.56 21.30
N CYS A 13 29.90 -36.84 21.81
CA CYS A 13 28.67 -36.73 21.04
C CYS A 13 28.38 -35.23 20.86
N SER A 14 28.61 -34.70 19.65
CA SER A 14 28.09 -33.39 19.26
C SER A 14 26.58 -33.49 19.06
N LEU A 15 25.84 -33.04 20.06
CA LEU A 15 24.46 -32.60 19.92
C LEU A 15 24.46 -31.35 19.04
N SER A 16 24.19 -31.50 17.76
CA SER A 16 23.82 -30.38 16.89
C SER A 16 22.43 -29.94 17.32
N ALA A 17 22.34 -28.88 18.12
CA ALA A 17 21.09 -28.15 18.29
C ALA A 17 20.69 -27.61 16.91
N PHE A 18 19.51 -27.99 16.42
CA PHE A 18 18.87 -27.32 15.30
C PHE A 18 18.53 -25.89 15.75
N ALA A 19 19.46 -24.97 15.59
CA ALA A 19 19.12 -23.56 15.58
C ALA A 19 18.31 -23.30 14.30
N GLN A 20 17.06 -22.85 14.44
CA GLN A 20 16.29 -22.28 13.33
C GLN A 20 17.13 -21.15 12.74
N GLN A 21 17.47 -21.22 11.45
CA GLN A 21 18.07 -20.08 10.78
C GLN A 21 17.06 -18.91 10.80
N PRO A 22 17.53 -17.66 11.00
CA PRO A 22 16.68 -16.50 10.87
C PRO A 22 16.05 -16.46 9.46
N PRO A 23 14.86 -15.86 9.31
CA PRO A 23 14.20 -15.81 8.02
C PRO A 23 15.03 -14.95 7.08
N LEU A 24 14.95 -15.22 5.78
CA LEU A 24 15.58 -14.35 4.81
C LEU A 24 14.79 -13.04 4.71
N PRO A 25 15.46 -11.86 4.82
CA PRO A 25 14.80 -10.58 4.58
C PRO A 25 14.27 -10.51 3.14
N HIS A 26 13.34 -9.60 2.89
CA HIS A 26 12.80 -9.40 1.54
C HIS A 26 13.86 -8.78 0.59
N TYR A 27 14.62 -7.80 1.11
CA TYR A 27 15.78 -7.24 0.45
C TYR A 27 16.95 -8.23 0.37
N PRO A 28 17.85 -8.12 -0.63
CA PRO A 28 19.08 -8.91 -0.67
C PRO A 28 19.95 -8.63 0.57
N THR A 29 20.43 -9.67 1.25
CA THR A 29 21.48 -9.50 2.26
C THR A 29 22.79 -9.03 1.62
N GLN A 30 23.74 -8.49 2.39
CA GLN A 30 25.01 -8.04 1.83
C GLN A 30 25.77 -9.15 1.08
N ALA A 31 25.81 -10.36 1.64
CA ALA A 31 26.46 -11.51 0.99
C ALA A 31 25.75 -11.90 -0.32
N GLU A 32 24.42 -11.82 -0.32
CA GLU A 32 23.59 -12.06 -1.50
C GLU A 32 23.83 -10.98 -2.59
N ALA A 33 23.88 -9.70 -2.22
CA ALA A 33 24.10 -8.58 -3.14
C ALA A 33 25.47 -8.63 -3.83
N GLU A 34 26.52 -9.11 -3.15
CA GLU A 34 27.87 -9.27 -3.70
C GLU A 34 27.94 -10.35 -4.80
N GLU A 35 26.98 -11.28 -4.84
CA GLU A 35 26.92 -12.38 -5.82
C GLU A 35 26.04 -12.08 -7.04
N MET A 36 25.20 -11.03 -6.99
CA MET A 36 24.25 -10.69 -8.05
C MET A 36 24.91 -10.44 -9.41
N GLN A 37 25.97 -9.64 -9.44
CA GLN A 37 26.66 -9.32 -10.69
C GLN A 37 27.29 -10.57 -11.33
N ALA A 38 27.87 -11.45 -10.51
CA ALA A 38 28.46 -12.70 -11.00
C ALA A 38 27.40 -13.66 -11.55
N PHE A 39 26.19 -13.66 -10.98
CA PHE A 39 25.07 -14.43 -11.52
C PHE A 39 24.57 -13.87 -12.86
N ILE A 40 24.35 -12.55 -12.96
CA ILE A 40 23.97 -11.89 -14.22
C ILE A 40 24.98 -12.23 -15.33
N ASP A 41 26.27 -12.14 -15.03
CA ASP A 41 27.34 -12.49 -15.96
C ASP A 41 27.32 -13.99 -16.34
N SER A 42 26.89 -14.88 -15.44
CA SER A 42 26.81 -16.32 -15.67
C SER A 42 25.63 -16.74 -16.56
N LEU A 43 24.50 -16.02 -16.50
CA LEU A 43 23.34 -16.27 -17.36
C LEU A 43 23.65 -15.96 -18.83
N GLN A 44 24.45 -14.93 -19.09
CA GLN A 44 24.91 -14.56 -20.44
C GLN A 44 25.81 -15.62 -21.09
N ALA A 45 26.35 -16.57 -20.31
CA ALA A 45 27.25 -17.62 -20.78
C ALA A 45 26.55 -18.95 -21.09
N LEU A 46 25.25 -19.10 -20.82
CA LEU A 46 24.50 -20.32 -21.05
C LEU A 46 24.10 -20.48 -22.53
N THR A 47 24.32 -21.68 -23.07
CA THR A 47 23.87 -22.06 -24.42
C THR A 47 22.49 -22.73 -24.30
N PRO A 48 21.44 -22.25 -24.99
CA PRO A 48 20.08 -22.77 -24.80
C PRO A 48 19.97 -24.24 -25.25
N MET A 49 19.42 -25.11 -24.38
CA MET A 49 19.14 -26.52 -24.70
C MET A 49 17.67 -26.81 -25.08
N VAL A 50 16.79 -25.82 -25.02
CA VAL A 50 15.37 -25.91 -25.43
C VAL A 50 14.99 -24.57 -26.06
N THR A 51 14.13 -24.58 -27.09
CA THR A 51 13.52 -23.36 -27.61
C THR A 51 12.50 -22.83 -26.60
N PRO A 52 12.72 -21.66 -25.99
CA PRO A 52 11.69 -21.00 -25.19
C PRO A 52 10.60 -20.49 -26.13
N GLU A 53 9.38 -20.97 -25.95
CA GLU A 53 8.22 -20.47 -26.67
C GLU A 53 7.35 -19.66 -25.72
N PRO A 54 7.02 -18.39 -26.05
CA PRO A 54 6.05 -17.64 -25.27
C PRO A 54 4.68 -18.31 -25.33
N PRO A 55 3.77 -17.98 -24.39
CA PRO A 55 2.40 -18.47 -24.45
C PRO A 55 1.71 -18.12 -25.78
N PRO A 56 0.77 -18.96 -26.26
CA PRO A 56 0.02 -18.68 -27.48
C PRO A 56 -0.70 -17.32 -27.39
N ALA A 57 -0.44 -16.44 -28.35
CA ALA A 57 -1.12 -15.15 -28.44
C ALA A 57 -2.56 -15.30 -28.96
N PRO A 58 -3.44 -14.32 -28.66
CA PRO A 58 -3.28 -13.25 -27.67
C PRO A 58 -3.32 -13.78 -26.23
N VAL A 59 -2.57 -13.12 -25.36
CA VAL A 59 -2.44 -13.43 -23.94
C VAL A 59 -2.97 -12.25 -23.14
N ARG A 60 -3.56 -12.51 -21.97
CA ARG A 60 -3.99 -11.47 -21.02
C ARG A 60 -3.65 -11.89 -19.60
N THR A 61 -2.87 -11.06 -18.90
CA THR A 61 -2.66 -11.24 -17.46
C THR A 61 -3.89 -10.76 -16.70
N MET A 62 -4.35 -11.56 -15.73
CA MET A 62 -5.48 -11.17 -14.89
C MET A 62 -5.12 -10.04 -13.92
N ALA A 63 -6.08 -9.15 -13.67
CA ALA A 63 -6.07 -8.23 -12.54
C ALA A 63 -6.27 -8.97 -11.21
N GLU A 64 -5.91 -8.33 -10.11
CA GLU A 64 -6.01 -8.96 -8.79
C GLU A 64 -7.41 -8.97 -8.19
N TRP A 65 -8.32 -8.10 -8.67
CA TRP A 65 -9.73 -8.08 -8.25
C TRP A 65 -10.62 -9.02 -9.06
N GLU A 66 -10.06 -9.76 -10.03
CA GLU A 66 -10.78 -10.80 -10.76
C GLU A 66 -10.98 -12.06 -9.90
N GLU A 67 -11.92 -12.90 -10.32
CA GLU A 67 -12.24 -14.16 -9.62
C GLU A 67 -11.03 -15.10 -9.59
N ILE A 68 -10.74 -15.67 -8.41
CA ILE A 68 -9.66 -16.61 -8.17
C ILE A 68 -10.19 -17.96 -7.69
N GLN A 69 -9.51 -19.05 -8.07
CA GLN A 69 -9.79 -20.38 -7.54
C GLN A 69 -8.94 -20.71 -6.30
N ALA A 70 -7.77 -20.08 -6.17
CA ALA A 70 -6.89 -20.33 -5.03
C ALA A 70 -5.99 -19.14 -4.69
N ILE A 71 -5.52 -19.12 -3.45
CA ILE A 71 -4.41 -18.30 -2.96
C ILE A 71 -3.32 -19.22 -2.42
N ALA A 72 -2.07 -18.96 -2.79
CA ALA A 72 -0.90 -19.70 -2.34
C ALA A 72 -0.07 -18.90 -1.33
N ILE A 73 0.42 -19.57 -0.29
CA ILE A 73 1.34 -19.04 0.72
C ILE A 73 2.48 -20.04 0.97
N SER A 74 3.65 -19.54 1.36
CA SER A 74 4.76 -20.37 1.85
C SER A 74 4.83 -20.30 3.37
N TRP A 75 4.85 -21.44 4.04
CA TRP A 75 4.73 -21.47 5.49
C TRP A 75 6.04 -21.18 6.20
N THR A 76 6.05 -20.30 7.19
CA THR A 76 7.19 -20.17 8.10
C THR A 76 6.72 -20.00 9.53
N GLN A 77 7.41 -20.67 10.45
CA GLN A 77 7.04 -20.66 11.87
C GLN A 77 7.05 -19.26 12.47
N GLN A 78 7.93 -18.39 11.96
CA GLN A 78 8.12 -17.05 12.52
C GLN A 78 6.95 -16.12 12.24
N TYR A 79 6.34 -16.24 11.07
CA TYR A 79 5.18 -15.43 10.68
C TYR A 79 3.88 -16.23 10.77
N ALA A 80 3.87 -17.32 11.56
CA ALA A 80 2.73 -18.22 11.67
C ALA A 80 1.44 -17.49 12.06
N ASN A 81 1.50 -16.48 12.93
CA ASN A 81 0.30 -15.71 13.29
C ASN A 81 -0.33 -15.01 12.08
N ILE A 82 0.48 -14.33 11.27
CA ILE A 82 0.02 -13.64 10.05
C ILE A 82 -0.54 -14.66 9.04
N LEU A 83 0.19 -15.76 8.83
CA LEU A 83 -0.22 -16.83 7.91
C LEU A 83 -1.51 -17.51 8.34
N ILE A 84 -1.71 -17.73 9.64
CA ILE A 84 -2.97 -18.27 10.20
C ILE A 84 -4.14 -17.34 9.87
N GLU A 85 -3.99 -16.03 10.05
CA GLU A 85 -5.05 -15.07 9.73
C GLU A 85 -5.34 -15.02 8.22
N ILE A 86 -4.30 -15.06 7.37
CA ILE A 86 -4.47 -15.16 5.92
C ILE A 86 -5.30 -16.40 5.56
N VAL A 87 -4.95 -17.57 6.09
CA VAL A 87 -5.70 -18.82 5.85
C VAL A 87 -7.14 -18.69 6.36
N ARG A 88 -7.34 -18.16 7.58
CA ARG A 88 -8.66 -18.00 8.21
C ARG A 88 -9.61 -17.17 7.36
N HIS A 89 -9.11 -16.08 6.78
CA HIS A 89 -9.94 -15.16 6.01
C HIS A 89 -10.01 -15.50 4.51
N SER A 90 -9.13 -16.37 4.02
CA SER A 90 -9.13 -16.80 2.62
C SER A 90 -9.86 -18.11 2.36
N ALA A 91 -9.82 -19.05 3.31
CA ALA A 91 -10.48 -20.35 3.17
C ALA A 91 -12.00 -20.29 2.92
N PRO A 92 -12.76 -19.28 3.42
CA PRO A 92 -14.18 -19.12 3.05
C PRO A 92 -14.40 -18.70 1.59
N GLU A 93 -13.39 -18.11 0.95
CA GLU A 93 -13.49 -17.48 -0.37
C GLU A 93 -12.96 -18.37 -1.50
N CYS A 94 -11.90 -19.15 -1.24
CA CYS A 94 -11.25 -20.02 -2.21
C CYS A 94 -10.38 -21.10 -1.53
N THR A 95 -9.75 -21.96 -2.34
CA THR A 95 -8.76 -22.92 -1.82
C THR A 95 -7.48 -22.20 -1.38
N VAL A 96 -6.97 -22.53 -0.20
CA VAL A 96 -5.68 -22.03 0.29
C VAL A 96 -4.61 -23.10 0.11
N ILE A 97 -3.65 -22.84 -0.78
CA ILE A 97 -2.48 -23.68 -1.02
C ILE A 97 -1.36 -23.26 -0.08
N ILE A 98 -0.85 -24.18 0.72
CA ILE A 98 0.25 -23.93 1.65
C ILE A 98 1.46 -24.74 1.23
N ILE A 99 2.54 -24.07 0.81
CA ILE A 99 3.83 -24.71 0.60
C ILE A 99 4.51 -24.88 1.96
N ALA A 100 4.76 -26.12 2.38
CA ALA A 100 5.37 -26.39 3.68
C ALA A 100 6.17 -27.70 3.70
N SER A 101 7.29 -27.69 4.42
CA SER A 101 8.12 -28.89 4.62
C SER A 101 7.51 -29.94 5.56
N ASN A 102 6.52 -29.56 6.38
CA ASN A 102 5.86 -30.47 7.33
C ASN A 102 4.35 -30.18 7.44
N ALA A 103 3.56 -30.87 6.61
CA ALA A 103 2.11 -30.72 6.58
C ALA A 103 1.41 -31.03 7.91
N GLY A 104 1.91 -32.01 8.68
CA GLY A 104 1.33 -32.38 9.97
C GLY A 104 1.46 -31.27 11.01
N SER A 105 2.61 -30.59 11.03
CA SER A 105 2.84 -29.44 11.91
C SER A 105 1.91 -28.27 11.57
N VAL A 106 1.84 -27.92 10.29
CA VAL A 106 0.98 -26.81 9.81
C VAL A 106 -0.49 -27.10 10.10
N SER A 107 -0.97 -28.31 9.78
CA SER A 107 -2.36 -28.72 10.06
C SER A 107 -2.69 -28.60 11.55
N SER A 108 -1.78 -29.05 12.42
CA SER A 108 -1.97 -28.97 13.87
C SER A 108 -2.04 -27.51 14.35
N GLN A 109 -1.22 -26.61 13.78
CA GLN A 109 -1.22 -25.19 14.13
C GLN A 109 -2.52 -24.49 13.72
N LEU A 110 -2.98 -24.72 12.50
CA LEU A 110 -4.24 -24.19 11.99
C LEU A 110 -5.42 -24.68 12.83
N GLN A 111 -5.50 -25.98 13.12
CA GLN A 111 -6.55 -26.55 13.95
C GLN A 111 -6.54 -26.02 15.38
N ASN A 112 -5.35 -25.87 15.99
CA ASN A 112 -5.20 -25.27 17.32
C ASN A 112 -5.63 -23.79 17.33
N ALA A 113 -5.48 -23.09 16.20
CA ALA A 113 -5.96 -21.72 16.01
C ALA A 113 -7.44 -21.64 15.56
N GLY A 114 -8.16 -22.76 15.55
CA GLY A 114 -9.58 -22.83 15.21
C GLY A 114 -9.89 -22.65 13.72
N VAL A 115 -8.91 -22.82 12.83
CA VAL A 115 -9.09 -22.69 11.38
C VAL A 115 -9.50 -24.04 10.78
N PRO A 116 -10.69 -24.14 10.14
CA PRO A 116 -11.09 -25.35 9.41
C PRO A 116 -10.16 -25.63 8.22
N LEU A 117 -9.96 -26.91 7.90
CA LEU A 117 -9.06 -27.33 6.82
C LEU A 117 -9.79 -27.73 5.54
N ASP A 118 -11.11 -27.53 5.46
CA ASP A 118 -11.93 -28.04 4.35
C ASP A 118 -11.49 -27.50 2.98
N ASN A 119 -11.01 -26.25 2.94
CA ASN A 119 -10.50 -25.57 1.74
C ASN A 119 -8.99 -25.31 1.86
N VAL A 120 -8.25 -26.13 2.60
CA VAL A 120 -6.80 -25.98 2.79
C VAL A 120 -6.07 -27.19 2.22
N GLU A 121 -5.13 -26.94 1.31
CA GLU A 121 -4.27 -27.98 0.73
C GLU A 121 -2.81 -27.65 1.04
N ILE A 122 -2.06 -28.65 1.53
CA ILE A 122 -0.67 -28.46 1.93
C ILE A 122 0.24 -29.26 1.00
N ILE A 123 1.08 -28.57 0.25
CA ILE A 123 2.02 -29.15 -0.70
C ILE A 123 3.41 -29.22 -0.07
N ASN A 124 4.00 -30.41 -0.07
CA ASN A 124 5.37 -30.60 0.39
C ASN A 124 6.36 -30.33 -0.75
N ALA A 125 6.88 -29.10 -0.78
CA ALA A 125 7.95 -28.69 -1.68
C ALA A 125 9.02 -27.87 -0.92
N PRO A 126 10.28 -27.89 -1.35
CA PRO A 126 11.32 -27.04 -0.80
C PRO A 126 11.11 -25.58 -1.26
N TYR A 127 11.39 -24.62 -0.38
CA TYR A 127 11.40 -23.18 -0.61
C TYR A 127 12.42 -22.55 0.34
N ASN A 128 12.96 -21.39 -0.03
CA ASN A 128 13.92 -20.64 0.76
C ASN A 128 13.25 -19.56 1.61
N SER A 129 12.19 -18.91 1.12
CA SER A 129 11.61 -17.75 1.77
C SER A 129 10.08 -17.70 1.74
N VAL A 130 9.50 -16.84 2.57
CA VAL A 130 8.04 -16.65 2.69
C VAL A 130 7.46 -15.81 1.54
N TRP A 131 8.31 -15.15 0.74
CA TRP A 131 7.97 -14.08 -0.20
C TRP A 131 7.36 -14.59 -1.52
N ILE A 132 6.37 -15.48 -1.45
CA ILE A 132 5.77 -16.16 -2.62
C ILE A 132 5.14 -15.20 -3.64
N ARG A 133 4.89 -13.94 -3.27
CA ARG A 133 4.52 -12.90 -4.23
C ARG A 133 5.52 -12.79 -5.35
N ASP A 134 6.80 -12.79 -4.97
CA ASP A 134 7.93 -12.42 -5.81
C ASP A 134 8.31 -13.51 -6.79
N TYR A 135 8.30 -14.76 -6.32
CA TYR A 135 8.71 -15.93 -7.08
C TYR A 135 7.54 -16.80 -7.54
N GLY A 136 6.33 -16.56 -7.04
CA GLY A 136 5.16 -17.33 -7.45
C GLY A 136 4.71 -16.98 -8.87
N PRO A 137 4.00 -17.88 -9.57
CA PRO A 137 3.68 -17.72 -10.99
C PRO A 137 2.61 -16.67 -11.26
N TRP A 138 2.68 -15.96 -12.40
CA TRP A 138 1.58 -15.09 -12.84
C TRP A 138 0.53 -15.88 -13.61
N SER A 139 -0.74 -15.72 -13.23
CA SER A 139 -1.87 -16.28 -13.97
C SER A 139 -2.18 -15.45 -15.21
N VAL A 140 -2.21 -16.10 -16.37
CA VAL A 140 -2.54 -15.49 -17.66
C VAL A 140 -3.59 -16.33 -18.40
N TYR A 141 -4.35 -15.70 -19.28
CA TYR A 141 -5.36 -16.37 -20.10
C TYR A 141 -5.03 -16.28 -21.59
N HIS A 142 -5.24 -17.39 -22.28
CA HIS A 142 -5.29 -17.39 -23.75
C HIS A 142 -6.61 -16.76 -24.20
N ASN A 143 -6.59 -15.92 -25.24
CA ASN A 143 -7.78 -15.26 -25.80
C ASN A 143 -8.66 -14.59 -24.73
N ASP A 144 -8.03 -13.90 -23.78
CA ASP A 144 -8.61 -13.21 -22.62
C ASP A 144 -9.30 -14.09 -21.58
N VAL A 145 -9.99 -15.16 -21.99
CA VAL A 145 -10.91 -15.97 -21.16
C VAL A 145 -10.95 -17.47 -21.55
N ASP A 146 -10.16 -17.93 -22.52
CA ASP A 146 -10.30 -19.27 -23.10
C ASP A 146 -9.58 -20.36 -22.30
N SER A 147 -8.38 -20.13 -21.78
CA SER A 147 -7.74 -21.11 -20.91
C SER A 147 -6.75 -20.46 -19.97
N LEU A 148 -6.78 -20.88 -18.70
CA LEU A 148 -5.80 -20.49 -17.71
C LEU A 148 -4.45 -21.15 -18.03
N MET A 149 -3.41 -20.34 -17.97
CA MET A 149 -2.00 -20.72 -18.06
C MET A 149 -1.25 -19.97 -16.97
N ILE A 150 -0.03 -20.39 -16.69
CA ILE A 150 0.86 -19.65 -15.80
C ILE A 150 2.16 -19.27 -16.50
N VAL A 151 2.69 -18.12 -16.12
CA VAL A 151 3.97 -17.60 -16.58
C VAL A 151 4.95 -17.57 -15.43
N ASP A 152 6.18 -17.93 -15.75
CA ASP A 152 7.33 -17.96 -14.86
C ASP A 152 8.50 -17.17 -15.49
N TRP A 153 9.44 -16.71 -14.67
CA TRP A 153 10.57 -15.86 -15.05
C TRP A 153 11.76 -16.16 -14.12
N ILE A 154 12.89 -15.49 -14.33
CA ILE A 154 14.06 -15.68 -13.46
C ILE A 154 13.84 -14.85 -12.19
N TYR A 155 13.65 -15.49 -11.04
CA TYR A 155 13.53 -14.75 -9.79
C TYR A 155 14.79 -13.93 -9.50
N ASN A 156 14.63 -12.63 -9.22
CA ASN A 156 15.70 -11.68 -8.90
C ASN A 156 16.43 -11.92 -7.55
N ARG A 157 16.38 -13.15 -7.02
CA ARG A 157 17.17 -13.64 -5.88
C ARG A 157 17.77 -15.00 -6.25
N PRO A 158 18.79 -15.06 -7.10
CA PRO A 158 19.32 -16.31 -7.67
C PRO A 158 19.94 -17.27 -6.65
N TRP A 159 20.33 -16.76 -5.48
CA TRP A 159 20.75 -17.52 -4.30
C TRP A 159 19.57 -18.17 -3.53
N ARG A 160 18.33 -17.96 -3.97
CA ARG A 160 17.09 -18.61 -3.48
C ARG A 160 16.52 -19.57 -4.53
N PRO A 161 17.28 -20.58 -5.01
CA PRO A 161 16.86 -21.42 -6.12
C PRO A 161 15.68 -22.35 -5.81
N GLN A 162 15.31 -22.53 -4.54
CA GLN A 162 14.13 -23.34 -4.18
C GLN A 162 12.84 -22.52 -4.27
N ASP A 163 12.93 -21.20 -4.11
CA ASP A 163 11.79 -20.30 -4.34
C ASP A 163 11.40 -20.32 -5.83
N ASP A 164 12.39 -20.28 -6.72
CA ASP A 164 12.24 -20.31 -8.18
C ASP A 164 11.64 -21.62 -8.72
N LEU A 165 11.51 -22.68 -7.89
CA LEU A 165 10.87 -23.94 -8.28
C LEU A 165 9.35 -23.95 -8.03
N ILE A 166 8.84 -23.03 -7.21
CA ILE A 166 7.44 -23.04 -6.77
C ILE A 166 6.44 -22.82 -7.92
N PRO A 167 6.72 -22.00 -8.96
CA PRO A 167 5.90 -21.94 -10.17
C PRO A 167 5.61 -23.30 -10.79
N THR A 168 6.65 -24.13 -10.96
CA THR A 168 6.51 -25.50 -11.51
C THR A 168 5.66 -26.38 -10.61
N VAL A 169 5.87 -26.32 -9.28
CA VAL A 169 5.08 -27.08 -8.30
C VAL A 169 3.59 -26.74 -8.38
N LEU A 170 3.26 -25.45 -8.51
CA LEU A 170 1.88 -25.00 -8.65
C LEU A 170 1.30 -25.38 -10.02
N ALA A 171 2.09 -25.31 -11.10
CA ALA A 171 1.68 -25.77 -12.43
C ALA A 171 1.24 -27.24 -12.42
N GLU A 172 2.08 -28.10 -11.85
CA GLU A 172 1.81 -29.53 -11.75
C GLU A 172 0.59 -29.83 -10.89
N HIS A 173 0.45 -29.11 -9.76
CA HIS A 173 -0.68 -29.28 -8.85
C HIS A 173 -2.02 -28.94 -9.49
N PHE A 174 -2.11 -27.79 -10.18
CA PHE A 174 -3.33 -27.37 -10.87
C PHE A 174 -3.49 -27.97 -12.27
N ASN A 175 -2.49 -28.73 -12.74
CA ASN A 175 -2.43 -29.26 -14.10
C ASN A 175 -2.57 -28.15 -15.17
N LEU A 176 -1.78 -27.07 -15.01
CA LEU A 176 -1.78 -25.91 -15.89
C LEU A 176 -0.56 -25.88 -16.80
N PRO A 177 -0.69 -25.39 -18.06
CA PRO A 177 0.47 -25.06 -18.88
C PRO A 177 1.32 -23.98 -18.21
N ILE A 178 2.64 -24.18 -18.19
CA ILE A 178 3.63 -23.22 -17.72
C ILE A 178 4.47 -22.71 -18.89
N TYR A 179 4.75 -21.41 -18.92
CA TYR A 179 5.61 -20.76 -19.89
C TYR A 179 6.69 -19.95 -19.18
N GLU A 180 7.95 -20.34 -19.40
CA GLU A 180 9.10 -19.82 -18.64
C GLU A 180 9.90 -18.82 -19.49
N ALA A 181 9.98 -17.57 -19.02
CA ALA A 181 10.86 -16.53 -19.56
C ALA A 181 12.29 -16.66 -18.99
N THR A 182 12.87 -17.86 -19.05
CA THR A 182 14.17 -18.19 -18.40
C THR A 182 15.31 -18.41 -19.39
N ILE A 183 15.02 -18.40 -20.70
CA ILE A 183 15.98 -18.67 -21.76
C ILE A 183 15.96 -17.55 -22.81
N ALA A 184 17.15 -17.19 -23.30
CA ALA A 184 17.31 -16.19 -24.37
C ALA A 184 16.48 -16.52 -25.63
N PRO A 185 15.86 -15.51 -26.27
CA PRO A 185 16.01 -14.07 -26.01
C PRO A 185 15.10 -13.52 -24.89
N TYR A 186 14.30 -14.37 -24.24
CA TYR A 186 13.26 -13.97 -23.30
C TYR A 186 13.69 -14.01 -21.84
N ASP A 187 14.90 -14.46 -21.51
CA ASP A 187 15.46 -14.56 -20.16
C ASP A 187 15.24 -13.24 -19.39
N TRP A 188 14.25 -13.21 -18.52
CA TRP A 188 13.75 -11.99 -17.90
C TRP A 188 13.87 -12.12 -16.39
N ILE A 189 14.69 -11.26 -15.80
CA ILE A 189 14.83 -11.16 -14.35
C ILE A 189 13.71 -10.27 -13.84
N HIS A 190 12.91 -10.78 -12.90
CA HIS A 190 11.79 -10.05 -12.35
C HIS A 190 11.40 -10.51 -10.94
N THR A 191 10.43 -9.82 -10.36
CA THR A 191 9.82 -10.09 -9.07
C THR A 191 8.34 -9.67 -9.08
N GLY A 192 7.46 -10.56 -8.63
CA GLY A 192 6.02 -10.34 -8.64
C GLY A 192 5.52 -9.16 -7.81
N GLY A 193 6.23 -8.72 -6.76
CA GLY A 193 5.88 -7.51 -6.01
C GLY A 193 6.08 -6.22 -6.80
N ASN A 194 6.93 -6.27 -7.83
CA ASN A 194 7.17 -5.18 -8.75
C ASN A 194 6.39 -5.31 -10.08
N ASN A 195 5.26 -6.02 -10.08
CA ASN A 195 4.38 -6.17 -11.25
C ASN A 195 2.90 -6.02 -10.87
N LEU A 196 2.40 -4.79 -10.93
CA LEU A 196 0.96 -4.51 -10.84
C LEU A 196 0.37 -4.43 -12.24
N ARG A 197 -0.92 -4.73 -12.38
CA ARG A 197 -1.61 -4.74 -13.67
C ARG A 197 -3.07 -4.32 -13.57
N ASP A 198 -3.58 -3.76 -14.67
CA ASP A 198 -4.98 -3.33 -14.79
C ASP A 198 -5.94 -4.44 -15.27
N GLY A 199 -5.40 -5.63 -15.63
CA GLY A 199 -6.16 -6.74 -16.20
C GLY A 199 -6.58 -6.55 -17.66
N MET A 200 -6.21 -5.43 -18.27
CA MET A 200 -6.68 -4.93 -19.56
C MET A 200 -5.52 -4.46 -20.46
N GLY A 201 -4.33 -5.02 -20.25
CA GLY A 201 -3.17 -4.84 -21.14
C GLY A 201 -2.20 -3.73 -20.72
N THR A 202 -2.30 -3.22 -19.49
CA THR A 202 -1.29 -2.35 -18.88
C THR A 202 -0.63 -3.02 -17.68
N ASN A 203 0.70 -3.05 -17.70
CA ASN A 203 1.52 -3.45 -16.57
C ASN A 203 2.27 -2.23 -16.01
N PHE A 204 2.60 -2.31 -14.73
CA PHE A 204 3.30 -1.29 -13.97
C PHE A 204 4.43 -1.94 -13.18
N SER A 205 5.60 -1.30 -13.14
CA SER A 205 6.70 -1.63 -12.25
C SER A 205 7.47 -0.38 -11.88
N SER A 206 8.47 -0.50 -11.00
CA SER A 206 9.55 0.48 -10.90
C SER A 206 10.59 0.26 -12.00
N GLU A 207 11.53 1.19 -12.13
CA GLU A 207 12.69 1.10 -13.03
C GLU A 207 13.69 0.00 -12.63
N LEU A 208 13.54 -0.63 -11.46
CA LEU A 208 14.31 -1.82 -11.06
C LEU A 208 14.32 -2.90 -12.14
N VAL A 209 13.23 -3.09 -12.89
CA VAL A 209 13.18 -4.06 -13.99
C VAL A 209 14.22 -3.78 -15.08
N LEU A 210 14.55 -2.51 -15.32
CA LEU A 210 15.57 -2.10 -16.28
C LEU A 210 16.97 -2.34 -15.71
N GLU A 211 17.17 -2.03 -14.43
CA GLU A 211 18.45 -2.19 -13.72
C GLU A 211 18.86 -3.66 -13.58
N GLU A 212 17.89 -4.56 -13.31
CA GLU A 212 18.14 -5.99 -13.15
C GLU A 212 18.28 -6.74 -14.49
N ASN A 213 17.98 -6.10 -15.62
CA ASN A 213 18.11 -6.67 -16.96
C ASN A 213 19.09 -5.87 -17.85
N PRO A 214 20.35 -5.65 -17.44
CA PRO A 214 21.29 -4.73 -18.13
C PRO A 214 21.67 -5.17 -19.55
N GLY A 215 21.40 -6.43 -19.91
CA GLY A 215 21.61 -6.98 -21.25
C GLY A 215 20.45 -6.72 -22.22
N LYS A 216 19.36 -6.07 -21.79
CA LYS A 216 18.16 -5.82 -22.57
C LYS A 216 17.84 -4.33 -22.61
N THR A 217 17.42 -3.86 -23.77
CA THR A 217 16.83 -2.53 -23.92
C THR A 217 15.42 -2.49 -23.33
N GLU A 218 14.93 -1.31 -22.98
CA GLU A 218 13.55 -1.16 -22.51
C GLU A 218 12.54 -1.70 -23.53
N ALA A 219 12.75 -1.47 -24.83
CA ALA A 219 11.89 -2.00 -25.88
C ALA A 219 11.88 -3.54 -25.95
N GLU A 220 12.99 -4.20 -25.61
CA GLU A 220 13.03 -5.67 -25.52
C GLU A 220 12.29 -6.17 -24.29
N ILE A 221 12.40 -5.47 -23.15
CA ILE A 221 11.63 -5.76 -21.93
C ILE A 221 10.13 -5.60 -22.20
N ASP A 222 9.72 -4.53 -22.89
CA ASP A 222 8.33 -4.31 -23.29
C ASP A 222 7.84 -5.41 -24.24
N ALA A 223 8.67 -5.86 -25.17
CA ALA A 223 8.34 -6.96 -26.06
C ALA A 223 8.17 -8.30 -25.32
N ILE A 224 8.98 -8.55 -24.28
CA ILE A 224 8.83 -9.73 -23.39
C ILE A 224 7.52 -9.62 -22.62
N ALA A 225 7.24 -8.48 -21.99
CA ALA A 225 6.00 -8.25 -21.25
C ALA A 225 4.76 -8.40 -22.17
N GLN A 226 4.81 -7.89 -23.40
CA GLN A 226 3.75 -8.10 -24.38
C GLN A 226 3.58 -9.59 -24.74
N ALA A 227 4.68 -10.32 -24.95
CA ALA A 227 4.65 -11.72 -25.38
C ALA A 227 4.14 -12.67 -24.29
N TYR A 228 4.54 -12.45 -23.03
CA TYR A 228 4.20 -13.33 -21.91
C TYR A 228 2.96 -12.87 -21.14
N LEU A 229 2.74 -11.56 -21.02
CA LEU A 229 1.70 -11.00 -20.15
C LEU A 229 0.55 -10.34 -20.91
N GLY A 230 0.70 -10.13 -22.22
CA GLY A 230 -0.25 -9.34 -23.00
C GLY A 230 -0.19 -7.85 -22.73
N ALA A 231 0.91 -7.37 -22.16
CA ALA A 231 1.08 -5.97 -21.78
C ALA A 231 1.35 -5.09 -23.00
N SER A 232 0.29 -4.54 -23.58
CA SER A 232 0.37 -3.56 -24.69
C SER A 232 1.04 -2.26 -24.29
N ARG A 233 1.07 -1.99 -22.99
CA ARG A 233 1.76 -0.88 -22.37
C ARG A 233 2.40 -1.35 -21.07
N TYR A 234 3.68 -1.01 -20.88
CA TYR A 234 4.41 -1.31 -19.66
C TYR A 234 5.01 -0.04 -19.07
N VAL A 235 4.33 0.50 -18.06
CA VAL A 235 4.71 1.72 -17.35
C VAL A 235 5.75 1.40 -16.28
N LYS A 236 6.80 2.21 -16.22
CA LYS A 236 7.91 2.05 -15.27
C LYS A 236 8.09 3.36 -14.52
N PHE A 237 8.01 3.32 -13.19
CA PHE A 237 8.16 4.49 -12.33
C PHE A 237 9.61 4.59 -11.82
N PRO A 238 10.16 5.81 -11.66
CA PRO A 238 11.41 6.01 -10.96
C PRO A 238 11.46 5.28 -9.61
N ASN A 239 12.60 4.67 -9.32
CA ASN A 239 12.84 3.97 -8.06
C ASN A 239 12.73 4.94 -6.87
N LEU A 240 12.08 4.50 -5.80
CA LEU A 240 11.92 5.29 -4.59
C LEU A 240 13.20 5.27 -3.74
N PRO A 241 13.70 6.42 -3.22
CA PRO A 241 14.98 6.50 -2.51
C PRO A 241 15.10 5.67 -1.23
N TYR A 242 14.01 5.49 -0.49
CA TYR A 242 14.01 4.84 0.83
C TYR A 242 13.36 3.45 0.82
N ASP A 243 12.66 3.08 -0.26
CA ASP A 243 12.21 1.71 -0.49
C ASP A 243 13.39 0.82 -0.91
N LEU A 244 13.97 0.07 0.02
CA LEU A 244 15.16 -0.75 -0.23
C LEU A 244 14.96 -1.92 -1.20
N ILE A 245 13.72 -2.25 -1.55
CA ILE A 245 13.41 -3.31 -2.53
C ILE A 245 12.91 -2.75 -3.86
N HIS A 246 12.56 -1.46 -3.92
CA HIS A 246 11.99 -0.78 -5.08
C HIS A 246 10.75 -1.48 -5.67
N HIS A 247 9.86 -2.01 -4.84
CA HIS A 247 8.65 -2.67 -5.30
C HIS A 247 7.45 -1.72 -5.24
N ILE A 248 6.70 -1.63 -6.34
CA ILE A 248 5.52 -0.75 -6.40
C ILE A 248 4.37 -1.20 -5.50
N ASP A 249 4.28 -2.47 -5.12
CA ASP A 249 3.24 -2.97 -4.19
C ASP A 249 3.39 -2.46 -2.75
N MET A 250 4.53 -1.84 -2.41
CA MET A 250 4.76 -1.21 -1.12
C MET A 250 4.11 0.17 -0.99
N HIS A 251 3.73 0.80 -2.11
CA HIS A 251 3.16 2.15 -2.10
C HIS A 251 2.01 2.36 -3.09
N MET A 252 1.65 1.37 -3.92
CA MET A 252 0.54 1.44 -4.88
C MET A 252 -0.33 0.20 -4.87
N ARG A 253 -1.63 0.38 -5.15
CA ARG A 253 -2.62 -0.68 -5.21
C ARG A 253 -3.78 -0.36 -6.16
N PHE A 254 -3.84 -1.02 -7.31
CA PHE A 254 -5.02 -0.92 -8.17
C PHE A 254 -6.18 -1.71 -7.55
N ILE A 255 -7.37 -1.11 -7.55
CA ILE A 255 -8.59 -1.70 -6.98
C ILE A 255 -9.69 -1.92 -8.02
N ASP A 256 -9.58 -1.25 -9.16
CA ASP A 256 -10.33 -1.49 -10.38
C ASP A 256 -9.52 -0.97 -11.59
N GLU A 257 -10.12 -1.03 -12.77
CA GLU A 257 -9.51 -0.66 -14.05
C GLU A 257 -9.16 0.85 -14.17
N GLU A 258 -9.72 1.70 -13.29
CA GLU A 258 -9.54 3.16 -13.33
C GLU A 258 -9.05 3.78 -12.01
N THR A 259 -8.94 2.99 -10.94
CA THR A 259 -8.70 3.48 -9.58
C THR A 259 -7.49 2.82 -8.95
N VAL A 260 -6.62 3.66 -8.41
CA VAL A 260 -5.42 3.25 -7.68
C VAL A 260 -5.39 3.91 -6.31
N ILE A 261 -5.02 3.15 -5.29
CA ILE A 261 -4.69 3.65 -3.96
C ILE A 261 -3.17 3.83 -3.89
N ILE A 262 -2.70 5.02 -3.51
CA ILE A 262 -1.27 5.36 -3.44
C ILE A 262 -0.93 5.91 -2.05
N GLY A 263 0.19 5.45 -1.50
CA GLY A 263 0.74 5.90 -0.22
C GLY A 263 0.91 7.43 -0.13
N ALA A 264 0.79 7.96 1.07
CA ALA A 264 0.94 9.38 1.37
C ALA A 264 1.74 9.55 2.66
N TYR A 265 2.96 10.06 2.52
CA TYR A 265 3.76 10.55 3.64
C TYR A 265 3.38 12.00 3.98
N PRO A 266 3.75 12.50 5.17
CA PRO A 266 3.79 13.93 5.42
C PRO A 266 4.68 14.64 4.38
N GLU A 267 4.42 15.92 4.15
CA GLU A 267 5.16 16.73 3.17
C GLU A 267 6.68 16.67 3.44
N GLY A 268 7.46 16.36 2.40
CA GLY A 268 8.92 16.30 2.46
C GLY A 268 9.52 15.11 3.21
N VAL A 269 8.71 14.16 3.68
CA VAL A 269 9.16 12.99 4.44
C VAL A 269 9.35 11.78 3.54
N ALA A 270 10.46 11.05 3.75
CA ALA A 270 10.77 9.79 3.08
C ALA A 270 10.57 9.86 1.55
N ASP A 271 9.84 8.90 0.99
CA ASP A 271 9.57 8.82 -0.45
C ASP A 271 8.46 9.76 -0.92
N GLY A 272 7.85 10.54 -0.01
CA GLY A 272 6.72 11.43 -0.29
C GLY A 272 6.92 12.29 -1.55
N PRO A 273 8.03 13.05 -1.67
CA PRO A 273 8.28 13.88 -2.85
C PRO A 273 8.26 13.09 -4.17
N GLN A 274 8.93 11.94 -4.24
CA GLN A 274 8.98 11.13 -5.46
C GLN A 274 7.63 10.46 -5.77
N ILE A 275 6.86 10.08 -4.73
CA ILE A 275 5.51 9.54 -4.90
C ILE A 275 4.58 10.60 -5.52
N GLU A 276 4.66 11.87 -5.11
CA GLU A 276 3.85 12.94 -5.72
C GLU A 276 4.20 13.14 -7.20
N GLU A 277 5.48 13.14 -7.56
CA GLU A 277 5.92 13.22 -8.96
C GLU A 277 5.40 12.03 -9.79
N ASN A 278 5.43 10.82 -9.22
CA ASN A 278 4.90 9.61 -9.86
C ASN A 278 3.37 9.70 -10.06
N ILE A 279 2.65 10.29 -9.11
CA ILE A 279 1.20 10.55 -9.22
C ILE A 279 0.93 11.55 -10.34
N GLU A 280 1.69 12.66 -10.42
CA GLU A 280 1.54 13.65 -11.50
C GLU A 280 1.75 13.01 -12.87
N TYR A 281 2.79 12.18 -13.03
CA TYR A 281 3.02 11.42 -14.26
C TYR A 281 1.86 10.47 -14.58
N LEU A 282 1.40 9.68 -13.61
CA LEU A 282 0.30 8.74 -13.79
C LEU A 282 -0.99 9.42 -14.27
N VAL A 283 -1.35 10.55 -13.64
CA VAL A 283 -2.61 11.27 -13.92
C VAL A 283 -2.54 12.03 -15.25
N ASN A 284 -1.38 12.59 -15.60
CA ASN A 284 -1.24 13.44 -16.78
C ASN A 284 -0.89 12.66 -18.06
N GLU A 285 -0.09 11.59 -17.94
CA GLU A 285 0.53 10.93 -19.10
C GLU A 285 0.03 9.51 -19.35
N VAL A 286 -0.57 8.85 -18.35
CA VAL A 286 -0.98 7.44 -18.46
C VAL A 286 -2.51 7.31 -18.45
N PRO A 287 -3.15 7.08 -19.62
CA PRO A 287 -4.58 6.81 -19.63
C PRO A 287 -4.88 5.42 -19.09
N THR A 288 -6.00 5.25 -18.41
CA THR A 288 -6.59 3.94 -18.05
C THR A 288 -6.84 3.08 -19.30
N ALA A 289 -7.18 1.81 -19.11
CA ALA A 289 -7.56 0.91 -20.21
C ALA A 289 -8.74 1.44 -21.07
N PHE A 290 -9.53 2.37 -20.53
CA PHE A 290 -10.68 2.97 -21.19
C PHE A 290 -10.39 4.36 -21.78
N GLY A 291 -9.14 4.82 -21.74
CA GLY A 291 -8.74 6.14 -22.26
C GLY A 291 -9.01 7.30 -21.31
N ASN A 292 -9.48 7.03 -20.10
CA ASN A 292 -9.73 8.05 -19.08
C ASN A 292 -8.52 8.27 -18.17
N THR A 293 -8.51 9.36 -17.40
CA THR A 293 -7.53 9.59 -16.32
C THR A 293 -7.79 8.71 -15.10
N PHE A 294 -6.73 8.21 -14.47
CA PHE A 294 -6.80 7.44 -13.21
C PHE A 294 -7.37 8.26 -12.06
N ASN A 295 -8.20 7.61 -11.24
CA ASN A 295 -8.65 8.10 -9.95
C ASN A 295 -7.67 7.67 -8.87
N VAL A 296 -7.01 8.63 -8.22
CA VAL A 296 -6.02 8.35 -7.18
C VAL A 296 -6.63 8.55 -5.79
N ILE A 297 -6.63 7.50 -4.97
CA ILE A 297 -7.03 7.55 -3.56
C ILE A 297 -5.76 7.57 -2.72
N ARG A 298 -5.64 8.55 -1.81
CA ARG A 298 -4.47 8.67 -0.94
C ARG A 298 -4.60 7.82 0.31
N MET A 299 -3.57 7.06 0.64
CA MET A 299 -3.51 6.18 1.81
C MET A 299 -2.39 6.61 2.75
N PRO A 300 -2.66 6.97 4.02
CA PRO A 300 -1.60 7.42 4.92
C PRO A 300 -0.52 6.35 5.11
N MET A 301 0.76 6.72 5.06
CA MET A 301 1.87 5.85 5.45
C MET A 301 2.29 6.22 6.88
N PRO A 302 2.07 5.35 7.88
CA PRO A 302 2.28 5.70 9.27
C PRO A 302 3.77 5.57 9.66
N PRO A 303 4.24 6.33 10.67
CA PRO A 303 5.56 6.10 11.24
C PRO A 303 5.60 4.78 12.01
N ASP A 304 6.82 4.31 12.33
CA ASP A 304 7.04 3.20 13.25
C ASP A 304 6.57 3.52 14.70
N ALA A 305 6.63 2.54 15.58
CA ALA A 305 6.21 2.67 16.98
C ALA A 305 6.99 3.73 17.79
N THR A 306 8.10 4.24 17.25
CA THR A 306 8.93 5.30 17.85
C THR A 306 8.75 6.66 17.17
N GLY A 307 7.84 6.76 16.19
CA GLY A 307 7.58 7.99 15.44
C GLY A 307 8.54 8.23 14.28
N ARG A 308 9.31 7.23 13.86
CA ARG A 308 10.29 7.32 12.77
C ARG A 308 9.71 6.87 11.43
N TYR A 309 10.20 7.47 10.35
CA TYR A 309 9.90 7.14 8.96
C TYR A 309 11.16 6.58 8.27
N PRO A 310 11.05 6.00 7.06
CA PRO A 310 12.21 5.39 6.39
C PRO A 310 13.44 6.31 6.22
N ASP A 311 13.24 7.63 6.07
CA ASP A 311 14.30 8.64 5.97
C ASP A 311 15.10 8.86 7.26
N ASN A 312 14.60 8.42 8.41
CA ASN A 312 15.29 8.45 9.69
C ASN A 312 15.34 7.06 10.36
N ASN A 313 15.51 6.03 9.53
CA ASN A 313 15.70 4.62 9.94
C ASN A 313 14.47 4.01 10.63
N GLY A 314 13.27 4.47 10.30
CA GLY A 314 12.00 3.84 10.67
C GLY A 314 11.59 2.73 9.72
N ASP A 315 10.58 1.95 10.12
CA ASP A 315 10.02 0.87 9.30
C ASP A 315 9.22 1.43 8.11
N TYR A 316 9.23 0.69 7.00
CA TYR A 316 8.45 0.99 5.79
C TYR A 316 6.98 0.54 5.95
N ARG A 317 6.26 1.06 6.95
CA ARG A 317 4.86 0.69 7.19
C ARG A 317 3.96 1.19 6.06
N THR A 318 3.09 0.31 5.56
CA THR A 318 2.22 0.61 4.43
C THR A 318 0.90 -0.16 4.50
N TYR A 319 -0.20 0.48 4.14
CA TYR A 319 -1.51 -0.17 3.98
C TYR A 319 -1.80 -0.61 2.55
N THR A 320 -0.98 -0.21 1.56
CA THR A 320 -1.19 -0.55 0.15
C THR A 320 -0.78 -1.98 -0.18
N ASN A 321 0.07 -2.59 0.66
CA ASN A 321 0.49 -3.99 0.56
C ASN A 321 -0.62 -4.97 1.02
N SER A 322 -1.85 -4.69 0.58
CA SER A 322 -3.08 -5.46 0.78
C SER A 322 -3.25 -6.53 -0.31
N ILE A 323 -4.19 -7.46 -0.16
CA ILE A 323 -4.50 -8.47 -1.18
C ILE A 323 -6.01 -8.73 -1.31
N PHE A 324 -6.50 -8.84 -2.55
CA PHE A 324 -7.86 -9.30 -2.82
C PHE A 324 -7.92 -10.83 -2.73
N VAL A 325 -8.99 -11.33 -2.12
CA VAL A 325 -9.36 -12.74 -2.08
C VAL A 325 -10.85 -12.82 -2.35
N ASN A 326 -11.23 -12.87 -3.64
CA ASN A 326 -12.61 -12.78 -4.11
C ASN A 326 -13.38 -11.62 -3.45
N LYS A 327 -14.28 -11.89 -2.49
CA LYS A 327 -15.13 -10.88 -1.83
C LYS A 327 -14.50 -10.23 -0.60
N THR A 328 -13.28 -10.63 -0.25
CA THR A 328 -12.53 -10.15 0.91
C THR A 328 -11.28 -9.38 0.45
N ILE A 329 -10.91 -8.31 1.17
CA ILE A 329 -9.61 -7.65 1.03
C ILE A 329 -8.87 -7.69 2.37
N LEU A 330 -7.66 -8.25 2.36
CA LEU A 330 -6.79 -8.34 3.53
C LEU A 330 -5.83 -7.16 3.53
N VAL A 331 -5.84 -6.36 4.60
CA VAL A 331 -5.08 -5.11 4.73
C VAL A 331 -4.10 -5.24 5.90
N PRO A 332 -2.80 -4.96 5.72
CA PRO A 332 -1.86 -4.97 6.85
C PRO A 332 -2.25 -3.87 7.85
N VAL A 333 -2.15 -4.14 9.15
CA VAL A 333 -2.35 -3.13 10.21
C VAL A 333 -1.21 -3.17 11.22
N TYR A 334 -1.09 -2.13 12.05
CA TYR A 334 0.10 -1.93 12.89
C TYR A 334 -0.21 -1.60 14.37
N GLU A 335 -1.46 -1.74 14.81
CA GLU A 335 -1.95 -1.38 16.15
C GLU A 335 -1.79 0.13 16.45
N GLU A 336 -1.96 0.97 15.43
CA GLU A 336 -1.78 2.41 15.48
C GLU A 336 -3.09 3.16 15.23
N ARG A 337 -3.13 4.45 15.61
CA ARG A 337 -4.29 5.32 15.32
C ARG A 337 -4.68 5.37 13.84
N TYR A 338 -3.69 5.20 12.96
CA TYR A 338 -3.84 5.26 11.50
C TYR A 338 -4.60 4.06 10.92
N ASP A 339 -4.62 2.90 11.60
CA ASP A 339 -5.29 1.69 11.12
C ASP A 339 -6.78 1.94 10.86
N THR A 340 -7.42 2.68 11.77
CA THR A 340 -8.85 3.01 11.66
C THR A 340 -9.17 3.83 10.42
N THR A 341 -8.29 4.78 10.07
CA THR A 341 -8.39 5.60 8.86
C THR A 341 -8.15 4.75 7.62
N ALA A 342 -7.11 3.92 7.60
CA ALA A 342 -6.79 3.07 6.46
C ALA A 342 -7.93 2.09 6.13
N LEU A 343 -8.46 1.40 7.15
CA LEU A 343 -9.57 0.47 6.98
C LEU A 343 -10.85 1.19 6.54
N ARG A 344 -11.09 2.44 6.98
CA ARG A 344 -12.21 3.26 6.50
C ARG A 344 -12.06 3.59 5.02
N ILE A 345 -10.88 4.04 4.58
CA ILE A 345 -10.59 4.35 3.16
C ILE A 345 -10.89 3.13 2.29
N TYR A 346 -10.41 1.94 2.68
CA TYR A 346 -10.73 0.71 1.94
C TYR A 346 -12.23 0.41 1.91
N ARG A 347 -12.97 0.55 3.02
CA ARG A 347 -14.42 0.31 3.06
C ARG A 347 -15.21 1.28 2.19
N GLU A 348 -14.77 2.53 2.11
CA GLU A 348 -15.39 3.57 1.28
C GLU A 348 -15.07 3.36 -0.21
N ALA A 349 -13.85 2.92 -0.52
CA ALA A 349 -13.41 2.64 -1.88
C ALA A 349 -13.95 1.31 -2.44
N LEU A 350 -14.23 0.33 -1.57
CA LEU A 350 -14.67 -1.02 -1.92
C LEU A 350 -15.97 -1.38 -1.17
N PRO A 351 -17.09 -0.70 -1.45
CA PRO A 351 -18.36 -1.00 -0.81
C PRO A 351 -18.75 -2.47 -1.05
N GLY A 352 -19.25 -3.12 0.00
CA GLY A 352 -19.65 -4.54 -0.02
C GLY A 352 -18.51 -5.54 0.20
N TYR A 353 -17.25 -5.16 0.00
CA TYR A 353 -16.12 -6.04 0.31
C TYR A 353 -15.94 -6.20 1.82
N ASN A 354 -15.58 -7.42 2.22
CA ASN A 354 -15.16 -7.70 3.58
C ASN A 354 -13.71 -7.21 3.77
N VAL A 355 -13.54 -6.05 4.43
CA VAL A 355 -12.23 -5.45 4.71
C VAL A 355 -11.70 -5.95 6.05
N VAL A 356 -10.62 -6.73 6.02
CA VAL A 356 -10.01 -7.37 7.19
C VAL A 356 -8.60 -6.83 7.43
N GLY A 357 -8.36 -6.31 8.63
CA GLY A 357 -7.01 -5.93 9.07
C GLY A 357 -6.25 -7.13 9.66
N ILE A 358 -4.99 -7.34 9.26
CA ILE A 358 -4.10 -8.35 9.85
C ILE A 358 -2.82 -7.67 10.36
N ASP A 359 -2.50 -7.85 11.64
CA ASP A 359 -1.32 -7.25 12.27
C ASP A 359 -0.03 -7.74 11.59
N CYS A 360 0.74 -6.78 11.06
CA CYS A 360 1.97 -7.02 10.32
C CYS A 360 3.21 -6.43 11.01
N ASN A 361 3.14 -6.03 12.28
CA ASN A 361 4.29 -5.52 13.04
C ASN A 361 5.49 -6.50 13.03
N ALA A 362 5.22 -7.81 13.05
CA ALA A 362 6.28 -8.81 13.08
C ALA A 362 7.06 -8.96 11.77
N ILE A 363 6.46 -8.61 10.62
CA ILE A 363 7.03 -8.84 9.28
C ILE A 363 7.54 -7.55 8.62
N ILE A 364 6.94 -6.40 8.94
CA ILE A 364 7.24 -5.13 8.27
C ILE A 364 8.71 -4.68 8.36
N PRO A 365 9.49 -4.95 9.43
CA PRO A 365 10.92 -4.62 9.46
C PRO A 365 11.74 -5.39 8.41
N ALA A 366 11.17 -6.46 7.83
CA ALA A 366 11.78 -7.20 6.74
C ALA A 366 11.42 -6.65 5.34
N TYR A 367 10.79 -5.47 5.26
CA TYR A 367 10.37 -4.78 4.02
C TYR A 367 9.28 -5.51 3.23
N GLY A 368 8.25 -6.03 3.91
CA GLY A 368 7.09 -6.62 3.25
C GLY A 368 5.94 -6.86 4.22
N ALA A 369 4.74 -7.08 3.68
CA ALA A 369 3.54 -7.41 4.47
C ALA A 369 2.69 -8.49 3.77
N ILE A 370 1.36 -8.38 3.83
CA ILE A 370 0.43 -9.43 3.37
C ILE A 370 0.58 -9.73 1.88
N HIS A 371 0.66 -8.69 1.05
CA HIS A 371 0.76 -8.87 -0.40
C HIS A 371 2.03 -9.63 -0.78
N CYS A 372 3.16 -9.32 -0.14
CA CYS A 372 4.47 -9.94 -0.39
C CYS A 372 4.52 -11.44 -0.06
N ILE A 373 3.61 -11.93 0.78
CA ILE A 373 3.58 -13.34 1.23
C ILE A 373 2.38 -14.13 0.72
N THR A 374 1.70 -13.61 -0.32
CA THR A 374 0.53 -14.24 -0.94
C THR A 374 0.64 -14.24 -2.46
N LYS A 375 0.07 -15.25 -3.11
CA LYS A 375 -0.02 -15.31 -4.57
C LYS A 375 -1.36 -15.84 -5.04
N LEU A 376 -1.98 -15.19 -6.03
CA LEU A 376 -3.29 -15.56 -6.55
C LEU A 376 -3.18 -16.50 -7.75
N ILE A 377 -4.12 -17.46 -7.84
CA ILE A 377 -4.31 -18.35 -8.99
C ILE A 377 -5.72 -18.10 -9.56
N GLY A 378 -5.78 -17.69 -10.82
CA GLY A 378 -7.03 -17.40 -11.52
C GLY A 378 -7.94 -18.62 -11.68
N VAL A 379 -9.21 -18.42 -12.00
CA VAL A 379 -10.16 -19.52 -12.23
C VAL A 379 -9.96 -20.22 -13.58
N ASN A 380 -10.27 -21.51 -13.66
CA ASN A 380 -10.19 -22.26 -14.92
C ASN A 380 -11.25 -21.87 -15.97
N ASP A 381 -12.38 -21.28 -15.56
CA ASP A 381 -13.50 -20.87 -16.42
C ASP A 381 -13.92 -19.42 -16.12
N PRO A 382 -13.13 -18.42 -16.54
CA PRO A 382 -13.37 -17.02 -16.23
C PRO A 382 -14.52 -16.43 -17.05
N LEU A 383 -15.39 -15.67 -16.39
CA LEU A 383 -16.33 -14.75 -17.02
C LEU A 383 -15.86 -13.32 -16.72
N LEU A 384 -15.29 -12.66 -17.73
CA LEU A 384 -14.74 -11.31 -17.59
C LEU A 384 -15.85 -10.27 -17.79
N ILE A 385 -15.98 -9.33 -16.84
CA ILE A 385 -16.77 -8.11 -16.97
C ILE A 385 -15.86 -6.93 -16.64
N ALA A 386 -15.38 -6.22 -17.66
CA ALA A 386 -14.55 -5.02 -17.51
C ALA A 386 -15.39 -3.78 -17.86
N HIS A 387 -15.45 -2.79 -16.97
CA HIS A 387 -16.36 -1.67 -17.09
C HIS A 387 -15.69 -0.36 -16.63
N ALA A 388 -15.74 0.67 -17.47
CA ALA A 388 -15.38 2.03 -17.08
C ALA A 388 -16.51 2.61 -16.23
N ARG A 389 -16.23 2.97 -14.98
CA ARG A 389 -17.26 3.44 -14.07
C ARG A 389 -17.85 4.75 -14.61
N LEU A 390 -19.18 4.86 -14.56
CA LEU A 390 -19.86 6.14 -14.72
C LEU A 390 -19.32 7.12 -13.67
N ARG A 391 -19.00 8.34 -14.11
CA ARG A 391 -18.47 9.42 -13.28
C ARG A 391 -19.60 10.33 -12.84
N ASN A 392 -19.36 11.11 -11.78
CA ASN A 392 -20.25 12.21 -11.46
C ASN A 392 -20.44 13.09 -12.69
N THR A 393 -21.67 13.53 -12.93
CA THR A 393 -22.06 14.20 -14.17
C THR A 393 -23.01 15.34 -13.87
N ASP A 394 -22.92 16.44 -14.61
CA ASP A 394 -23.87 17.56 -14.52
C ASP A 394 -25.09 17.36 -15.46
N ASP A 395 -25.10 16.26 -16.22
CA ASP A 395 -26.19 15.93 -17.15
C ASP A 395 -27.42 15.42 -16.40
N THR A 396 -28.49 16.22 -16.44
CA THR A 396 -29.79 15.91 -15.84
C THR A 396 -30.86 15.58 -16.89
N GLU A 397 -30.51 15.62 -18.18
CA GLU A 397 -31.47 15.52 -19.27
C GLU A 397 -31.33 14.22 -20.08
N ASN A 398 -30.12 13.68 -20.19
CA ASN A 398 -29.85 12.51 -21.02
C ASN A 398 -29.60 11.24 -20.19
N ASP A 399 -29.89 10.09 -20.81
CA ASP A 399 -29.61 8.79 -20.22
C ASP A 399 -28.09 8.56 -20.05
N TYR A 400 -27.72 7.93 -18.95
CA TYR A 400 -26.33 7.57 -18.63
C TYR A 400 -25.99 6.21 -19.23
N LEU A 401 -25.15 6.22 -20.27
CA LEU A 401 -24.79 5.02 -21.00
C LEU A 401 -23.64 4.26 -20.33
N ALA A 402 -23.94 3.15 -19.66
CA ALA A 402 -22.95 2.24 -19.13
C ALA A 402 -22.49 1.26 -20.22
N ARG A 403 -21.17 1.06 -20.37
CA ARG A 403 -20.57 0.13 -21.32
C ARG A 403 -19.62 -0.85 -20.65
N ALA A 404 -19.70 -2.13 -20.97
CA ALA A 404 -18.80 -3.15 -20.44
C ALA A 404 -18.32 -4.11 -21.52
N THR A 405 -17.05 -4.48 -21.45
CA THR A 405 -16.50 -5.62 -22.19
C THR A 405 -16.84 -6.89 -21.42
N ILE A 406 -17.65 -7.77 -22.01
CA ILE A 406 -18.12 -9.00 -21.36
C ILE A 406 -17.72 -10.21 -22.20
N LYS A 407 -16.87 -11.08 -21.65
CA LYS A 407 -16.26 -12.20 -22.38
C LYS A 407 -16.34 -13.51 -21.60
N HIS A 408 -16.64 -14.58 -22.33
CA HIS A 408 -16.54 -15.97 -21.87
C HIS A 408 -16.28 -16.86 -23.09
N ARG A 409 -15.52 -17.97 -22.93
CA ARG A 409 -15.17 -18.87 -24.04
C ARG A 409 -16.38 -19.44 -24.80
N SER A 410 -17.49 -19.65 -24.08
CA SER A 410 -18.74 -20.15 -24.66
C SER A 410 -19.57 -19.07 -25.35
N GLY A 411 -19.17 -17.79 -25.25
CA GLY A 411 -20.02 -16.63 -25.52
C GLY A 411 -20.98 -16.31 -24.36
N ILE A 412 -21.63 -15.15 -24.46
CA ILE A 412 -22.55 -14.59 -23.45
C ILE A 412 -23.99 -14.86 -23.87
N ALA A 413 -24.79 -15.39 -22.94
CA ALA A 413 -26.21 -15.66 -23.12
C ALA A 413 -27.04 -14.40 -22.88
N ASP A 414 -26.80 -13.71 -21.77
CA ASP A 414 -27.42 -12.44 -21.42
C ASP A 414 -26.52 -11.62 -20.48
N ALA A 415 -26.77 -10.31 -20.47
CA ALA A 415 -26.15 -9.36 -19.55
C ALA A 415 -27.20 -8.33 -19.12
N THR A 416 -27.19 -7.95 -17.85
CA THR A 416 -28.17 -7.06 -17.24
C THR A 416 -27.47 -6.07 -16.33
N LEU A 417 -27.78 -4.78 -16.50
CA LEU A 417 -27.40 -3.73 -15.57
C LEU A 417 -28.51 -3.57 -14.54
N TYR A 418 -28.14 -3.53 -13.27
CA TYR A 418 -29.07 -3.28 -12.18
C TYR A 418 -28.73 -1.93 -11.56
N TYR A 419 -29.68 -1.00 -11.44
CA TYR A 419 -29.46 0.31 -10.81
C TYR A 419 -30.55 0.70 -9.79
N ARG A 420 -30.20 1.57 -8.85
CA ARG A 420 -31.12 2.24 -7.90
C ARG A 420 -30.63 3.66 -7.59
N ILE A 421 -31.52 4.52 -7.09
CA ILE A 421 -31.24 5.95 -6.85
C ILE A 421 -30.99 6.28 -5.38
N LEU A 422 -31.49 5.43 -4.47
CA LEU A 422 -31.26 5.57 -3.04
C LEU A 422 -30.98 4.18 -2.47
N PRO A 423 -30.15 4.06 -1.42
CA PRO A 423 -29.79 2.76 -0.84
C PRO A 423 -30.99 1.92 -0.38
N GLU A 424 -32.10 2.57 0.00
CA GLU A 424 -33.32 1.91 0.47
C GLU A 424 -34.22 1.42 -0.67
N MET A 425 -33.94 1.79 -1.92
CA MET A 425 -34.71 1.36 -3.07
C MET A 425 -34.27 -0.01 -3.60
N ASP A 426 -35.23 -0.72 -4.19
CA ASP A 426 -34.97 -1.94 -4.94
C ASP A 426 -34.22 -1.63 -6.26
N TYR A 427 -33.38 -2.56 -6.69
CA TYR A 427 -32.70 -2.48 -7.97
C TYR A 427 -33.68 -2.67 -9.14
N THR A 428 -33.58 -1.78 -10.11
CA THR A 428 -34.26 -1.87 -11.41
C THR A 428 -33.32 -2.54 -12.41
N ALA A 429 -33.81 -3.61 -13.06
CA ALA A 429 -33.07 -4.34 -14.08
C ALA A 429 -33.24 -3.70 -15.47
N VAL A 430 -32.13 -3.48 -16.16
CA VAL A 430 -32.04 -2.96 -17.53
C VAL A 430 -31.23 -3.96 -18.35
N PRO A 431 -31.84 -4.66 -19.32
CA PRO A 431 -31.11 -5.57 -20.20
C PRO A 431 -30.01 -4.82 -20.96
N MET A 432 -28.80 -5.36 -20.97
CA MET A 432 -27.73 -4.84 -21.80
C MET A 432 -27.84 -5.37 -23.23
N VAL A 433 -27.47 -4.54 -24.20
CA VAL A 433 -27.47 -4.86 -25.63
C VAL A 433 -26.04 -4.97 -26.12
N LEU A 434 -25.75 -5.99 -26.92
CA LEU A 434 -24.47 -6.14 -27.59
C LEU A 434 -24.33 -5.07 -28.68
N GLU A 435 -23.45 -4.08 -28.44
CA GLU A 435 -23.16 -2.95 -29.34
C GLU A 435 -22.12 -3.34 -30.39
N ASP A 436 -21.08 -4.07 -29.98
CA ASP A 436 -20.01 -4.55 -30.86
C ASP A 436 -19.60 -5.99 -30.51
N ALA A 437 -19.89 -6.91 -31.42
CA ALA A 437 -19.55 -8.33 -31.25
C ALA A 437 -18.04 -8.62 -31.30
N GLN A 438 -17.25 -7.84 -32.03
CA GLN A 438 -15.79 -8.03 -32.12
C GLN A 438 -15.10 -7.53 -30.85
N ALA A 439 -15.51 -6.38 -30.33
CA ALA A 439 -15.01 -5.85 -29.06
C ALA A 439 -15.63 -6.57 -27.84
N SER A 440 -16.67 -7.38 -28.03
CA SER A 440 -17.50 -7.95 -26.96
C SER A 440 -18.07 -6.85 -26.04
N LEU A 441 -18.49 -5.73 -26.64
CA LEU A 441 -18.94 -4.53 -25.95
C LEU A 441 -20.46 -4.54 -25.80
N TRP A 442 -20.91 -4.48 -24.55
CA TRP A 442 -22.32 -4.44 -24.17
C TRP A 442 -22.65 -3.09 -23.56
N SER A 443 -23.88 -2.61 -23.75
CA SER A 443 -24.32 -1.33 -23.18
C SER A 443 -25.75 -1.35 -22.67
N ALA A 444 -26.00 -0.55 -21.63
CA ALA A 444 -27.33 -0.27 -21.10
C ALA A 444 -27.39 1.21 -20.70
N ALA A 445 -28.57 1.81 -20.88
CA ALA A 445 -28.81 3.20 -20.52
C ALA A 445 -29.58 3.27 -19.21
N ILE A 446 -29.02 3.97 -18.22
CA ILE A 446 -29.75 4.35 -17.00
C ILE A 446 -30.50 5.65 -17.32
N PRO A 447 -31.82 5.74 -17.12
CA PRO A 447 -32.56 6.96 -17.37
C PRO A 447 -31.97 8.17 -16.64
N ALA A 448 -32.07 9.35 -17.23
CA ALA A 448 -31.68 10.62 -16.61
C ALA A 448 -32.25 10.75 -15.18
N GLN A 449 -31.47 11.32 -14.27
CA GLN A 449 -31.87 11.55 -12.88
C GLN A 449 -31.85 13.04 -12.52
N GLU A 450 -32.62 13.37 -11.49
CA GLU A 450 -32.66 14.72 -10.93
C GLU A 450 -31.32 15.11 -10.26
N THR A 451 -31.13 16.41 -10.03
CA THR A 451 -29.99 16.92 -9.26
C THR A 451 -29.93 16.27 -7.87
N ASP A 452 -28.70 16.02 -7.39
CA ASP A 452 -28.36 15.35 -6.13
C ASP A 452 -28.72 13.86 -6.04
N ALA A 453 -29.20 13.25 -7.13
CA ALA A 453 -29.40 11.80 -7.17
C ALA A 453 -28.06 11.04 -7.05
N GLU A 454 -28.01 10.03 -6.17
CA GLU A 454 -26.90 9.08 -6.08
C GLU A 454 -27.30 7.76 -6.74
N VAL A 455 -26.83 7.54 -7.97
CA VAL A 455 -27.13 6.30 -8.69
C VAL A 455 -26.12 5.23 -8.29
N GLN A 456 -26.62 4.11 -7.78
CA GLN A 456 -25.85 2.91 -7.46
C GLN A 456 -26.19 1.81 -8.45
N TYR A 457 -25.20 1.14 -9.01
CA TYR A 457 -25.43 0.11 -10.03
C TYR A 457 -24.36 -0.98 -10.05
N TYR A 458 -24.70 -2.11 -10.64
CA TYR A 458 -23.78 -3.21 -10.92
C TYR A 458 -24.19 -3.91 -12.22
N ILE A 459 -23.28 -4.73 -12.76
CA ILE A 459 -23.50 -5.50 -13.98
C ILE A 459 -23.50 -6.99 -13.63
N HIS A 460 -24.48 -7.73 -14.14
CA HIS A 460 -24.54 -9.19 -14.08
C HIS A 460 -24.50 -9.74 -15.50
N ALA A 461 -23.82 -10.87 -15.69
CA ALA A 461 -23.81 -11.57 -16.96
C ALA A 461 -23.85 -13.08 -16.77
N THR A 462 -24.49 -13.76 -17.71
CA THR A 462 -24.60 -15.21 -17.81
C THR A 462 -23.95 -15.66 -19.11
N ALA A 463 -23.00 -16.58 -19.04
CA ALA A 463 -22.41 -17.21 -20.21
C ALA A 463 -23.31 -18.32 -20.78
N ASN A 464 -23.11 -18.69 -22.05
CA ASN A 464 -23.81 -19.84 -22.66
C ASN A 464 -23.53 -21.18 -21.95
N SER A 465 -22.44 -21.28 -21.16
CA SER A 465 -22.16 -22.43 -20.29
C SER A 465 -23.06 -22.49 -19.03
N GLY A 466 -23.74 -21.39 -18.70
CA GLY A 466 -24.45 -21.19 -17.44
C GLY A 466 -23.59 -20.60 -16.33
N LYS A 467 -22.30 -20.29 -16.57
CA LYS A 467 -21.47 -19.53 -15.63
C LYS A 467 -22.05 -18.13 -15.48
N GLU A 468 -22.24 -17.68 -14.25
CA GLU A 468 -22.68 -16.31 -13.94
C GLU A 468 -21.57 -15.54 -13.24
N GLN A 469 -21.54 -14.23 -13.45
CA GLN A 469 -20.67 -13.33 -12.71
C GLN A 469 -21.31 -11.95 -12.55
N VAL A 470 -20.88 -11.23 -11.52
CA VAL A 470 -21.25 -9.83 -11.26
C VAL A 470 -20.02 -8.93 -11.16
N ARG A 471 -20.18 -7.66 -11.53
CA ARG A 471 -19.17 -6.62 -11.33
C ARG A 471 -19.80 -5.43 -10.58
N PRO A 472 -19.31 -5.09 -9.36
CA PRO A 472 -18.23 -5.77 -8.62
C PRO A 472 -18.64 -7.18 -8.10
N LEU A 473 -17.66 -8.02 -7.73
CA LEU A 473 -17.87 -9.42 -7.27
C LEU A 473 -18.79 -9.56 -6.04
N VAL A 474 -18.96 -8.47 -5.31
CA VAL A 474 -19.72 -8.36 -4.07
C VAL A 474 -21.14 -7.83 -4.29
N ALA A 475 -21.57 -7.63 -5.54
CA ALA A 475 -22.93 -7.22 -5.82
C ALA A 475 -23.96 -8.29 -5.38
N PRO A 476 -25.16 -7.88 -4.91
CA PRO A 476 -25.68 -6.51 -4.86
C PRO A 476 -25.23 -5.67 -3.65
N GLU A 477 -24.55 -6.25 -2.66
CA GLU A 477 -24.08 -5.52 -1.47
C GLU A 477 -23.05 -4.44 -1.82
N GLY A 478 -22.18 -4.73 -2.78
CA GLY A 478 -21.28 -3.74 -3.39
C GLY A 478 -21.73 -3.29 -4.77
N TYR A 479 -21.35 -2.08 -5.14
CA TYR A 479 -21.87 -1.40 -6.32
C TYR A 479 -20.90 -0.31 -6.79
N PHE A 480 -20.99 0.03 -8.07
CA PHE A 480 -20.49 1.31 -8.57
C PHE A 480 -21.48 2.41 -8.19
N ARG A 481 -20.98 3.64 -8.06
CA ARG A 481 -21.83 4.81 -7.84
C ARG A 481 -21.36 6.02 -8.61
N PHE A 482 -22.30 6.86 -8.99
CA PHE A 482 -22.05 8.23 -9.42
C PHE A 482 -23.17 9.13 -8.93
N ARG A 483 -22.91 10.44 -8.91
CA ARG A 483 -23.88 11.45 -8.53
C ARG A 483 -24.17 12.41 -9.67
N VAL A 484 -25.40 12.90 -9.70
CA VAL A 484 -25.88 13.83 -10.73
C VAL A 484 -25.92 15.26 -10.20
N ASN A 485 -25.18 16.15 -10.85
CA ASN A 485 -25.01 17.57 -10.52
C ASN A 485 -24.68 17.80 -9.03
N ALA A 486 -24.00 16.83 -8.42
CA ALA A 486 -23.71 16.85 -7.00
C ALA A 486 -22.47 17.68 -6.72
N LEU A 487 -22.63 18.57 -5.76
CA LEU A 487 -21.54 19.35 -5.21
C LEU A 487 -20.75 18.47 -4.24
N THR A 488 -19.43 18.59 -4.26
CA THR A 488 -18.55 17.88 -3.32
C THR A 488 -17.67 18.90 -2.62
N PRO A 489 -18.02 19.36 -1.42
CA PRO A 489 -17.27 20.36 -0.70
C PRO A 489 -15.97 19.76 -0.19
N ALA A 490 -14.85 20.39 -0.53
CA ALA A 490 -13.52 20.01 -0.07
C ALA A 490 -12.67 21.27 0.08
N PHE A 491 -11.81 21.30 1.09
CA PHE A 491 -10.83 22.38 1.25
C PHE A 491 -9.60 21.93 2.04
N THR A 492 -8.51 22.67 1.88
CA THR A 492 -7.28 22.55 2.67
C THR A 492 -6.91 23.90 3.30
N THR A 493 -5.93 23.88 4.19
CA THR A 493 -5.35 25.10 4.79
C THR A 493 -3.87 25.17 4.47
N THR A 494 -3.33 26.35 4.20
CA THR A 494 -1.87 26.52 3.97
C THR A 494 -1.02 26.16 5.18
N ILE A 495 -1.59 26.27 6.39
CA ILE A 495 -0.99 25.87 7.66
C ILE A 495 -2.11 25.58 8.66
N SER A 496 -1.98 24.52 9.46
CA SER A 496 -2.98 24.10 10.44
C SER A 496 -2.65 24.50 11.88
N GLU A 497 -1.43 24.97 12.16
CA GLU A 497 -0.98 25.43 13.48
C GLU A 497 -0.39 26.85 13.40
N ILE A 498 -0.95 27.81 14.15
CA ILE A 498 -0.52 29.22 14.12
C ILE A 498 -0.48 29.86 15.51
N CYS A 499 0.26 30.98 15.63
CA CYS A 499 0.21 31.84 16.81
C CYS A 499 -1.03 32.75 16.82
N PRO A 500 -1.49 33.27 17.97
CA PRO A 500 -2.59 34.23 18.03
C PRO A 500 -2.29 35.48 17.19
N GLY A 501 -3.24 35.82 16.33
CA GLY A 501 -3.10 36.88 15.32
C GLY A 501 -2.49 36.40 14.00
N GLY A 502 -2.13 35.11 13.88
CA GLY A 502 -1.71 34.48 12.63
C GLY A 502 -2.85 34.41 11.61
N GLN A 503 -2.48 34.35 10.33
CA GLN A 503 -3.41 34.22 9.22
C GLN A 503 -3.29 32.83 8.62
N VAL A 504 -4.43 32.23 8.29
CA VAL A 504 -4.53 30.97 7.54
C VAL A 504 -5.28 31.25 6.25
N GLN A 505 -4.76 30.76 5.14
CA GLN A 505 -5.51 30.75 3.88
C GLN A 505 -6.20 29.39 3.75
N PHE A 506 -7.51 29.43 3.54
CA PHE A 506 -8.31 28.26 3.18
C PHE A 506 -8.36 28.18 1.66
N LEU A 507 -8.02 27.01 1.12
CA LEU A 507 -7.97 26.75 -0.31
C LEU A 507 -9.12 25.82 -0.68
N ASP A 508 -10.01 26.28 -1.54
CA ASP A 508 -11.10 25.46 -2.06
C ASP A 508 -10.55 24.33 -2.93
N GLN A 509 -11.02 23.12 -2.68
CA GLN A 509 -10.72 21.90 -3.43
C GLN A 509 -12.02 21.22 -3.89
N SER A 510 -13.13 21.94 -3.81
CA SER A 510 -14.45 21.40 -4.07
C SER A 510 -14.65 21.03 -5.54
N ALA A 511 -15.49 20.04 -5.79
CA ALA A 511 -15.86 19.58 -7.12
C ALA A 511 -17.34 19.80 -7.42
N GLY A 512 -17.67 19.88 -8.71
CA GLY A 512 -19.01 20.15 -9.23
C GLY A 512 -19.13 21.54 -9.87
N ASN A 513 -20.31 21.84 -10.44
CA ASN A 513 -20.58 23.13 -11.07
C ASN A 513 -20.84 24.25 -10.05
N ILE A 514 -19.82 24.63 -9.28
CA ILE A 514 -19.96 25.57 -8.16
C ILE A 514 -20.14 27.01 -8.66
N SER A 515 -21.18 27.66 -8.15
CA SER A 515 -21.54 29.06 -8.45
C SER A 515 -21.47 29.98 -7.22
N SER A 516 -21.37 29.42 -6.02
CA SER A 516 -21.34 30.16 -4.76
C SER A 516 -20.57 29.42 -3.68
N TRP A 517 -19.86 30.16 -2.84
CA TRP A 517 -19.19 29.70 -1.62
C TRP A 517 -19.74 30.47 -0.43
N GLU A 518 -19.94 29.77 0.69
CA GLU A 518 -20.27 30.34 1.98
C GLU A 518 -19.42 29.65 3.04
N TRP A 519 -18.52 30.42 3.63
CA TRP A 519 -17.61 29.97 4.67
C TRP A 519 -18.07 30.42 6.04
N SER A 520 -17.89 29.56 7.03
CA SER A 520 -18.01 29.90 8.45
C SER A 520 -16.70 29.59 9.18
N PHE A 521 -16.16 30.60 9.85
CA PHE A 521 -14.95 30.55 10.65
C PHE A 521 -15.26 31.00 12.09
N PRO A 522 -15.94 30.18 12.91
CA PRO A 522 -16.17 30.51 14.31
C PRO A 522 -14.86 30.93 15.00
N GLY A 523 -14.81 32.14 15.55
CA GLY A 523 -13.61 32.68 16.21
C GLY A 523 -12.55 33.31 15.28
N GLY A 524 -12.69 33.19 13.95
CA GLY A 524 -11.84 33.84 12.96
C GLY A 524 -12.30 35.26 12.61
N GLN A 525 -11.41 36.03 11.96
CA GLN A 525 -11.65 37.36 11.42
C GLN A 525 -11.19 37.42 9.94
N PRO A 526 -12.11 37.55 8.98
CA PRO A 526 -13.58 37.61 9.15
C PRO A 526 -14.17 36.26 9.64
N ALA A 527 -15.31 36.30 10.33
CA ALA A 527 -15.98 35.10 10.86
C ALA A 527 -16.76 34.32 9.79
N SER A 528 -16.90 34.88 8.59
CA SER A 528 -17.53 34.27 7.42
C SER A 528 -16.96 34.89 6.15
N SER A 529 -17.01 34.18 5.04
CA SER A 529 -16.62 34.70 3.72
C SER A 529 -17.47 34.09 2.61
N THR A 530 -17.54 34.77 1.46
CA THR A 530 -18.08 34.21 0.21
C THR A 530 -17.03 34.18 -0.90
N GLU A 531 -15.77 34.46 -0.56
CA GLU A 531 -14.64 34.27 -1.47
C GLU A 531 -14.34 32.78 -1.63
N GLN A 532 -13.83 32.38 -2.79
CA GLN A 532 -13.44 30.99 -3.03
C GLN A 532 -12.31 30.57 -2.08
N ASP A 533 -11.24 31.36 -2.00
CA ASP A 533 -10.05 31.08 -1.17
C ASP A 533 -9.83 32.18 -0.11
N PRO A 534 -10.61 32.21 0.99
CA PRO A 534 -10.52 33.29 1.98
C PRO A 534 -9.28 33.18 2.88
N VAL A 535 -8.77 34.34 3.31
CA VAL A 535 -7.73 34.44 4.35
C VAL A 535 -8.36 34.86 5.67
N VAL A 536 -8.12 34.10 6.73
CA VAL A 536 -8.74 34.27 8.04
C VAL A 536 -7.69 34.46 9.12
N THR A 537 -7.86 35.48 9.94
CA THR A 537 -7.01 35.74 11.11
C THR A 537 -7.65 35.18 12.37
N TYR A 538 -6.92 34.41 13.19
CA TYR A 538 -7.44 33.93 14.48
C TYR A 538 -6.73 34.62 15.66
N PRO A 539 -7.39 35.55 16.37
CA PRO A 539 -6.74 36.42 17.35
C PRO A 539 -6.59 35.82 18.75
N GLN A 540 -7.22 34.67 19.04
CA GLN A 540 -7.22 34.04 20.36
C GLN A 540 -6.71 32.60 20.25
N GLU A 541 -6.26 32.05 21.36
CA GLU A 541 -5.92 30.63 21.44
C GLU A 541 -7.17 29.76 21.39
N GLY A 542 -7.05 28.58 20.80
CA GLY A 542 -8.11 27.60 20.70
C GLY A 542 -7.94 26.69 19.49
N SER A 543 -8.70 25.60 19.49
CA SER A 543 -8.96 24.84 18.27
C SER A 543 -10.18 25.42 17.59
N TYR A 544 -10.08 25.67 16.29
CA TYR A 544 -11.09 26.32 15.48
C TYR A 544 -11.59 25.41 14.37
N SER A 545 -12.90 25.23 14.33
CA SER A 545 -13.59 24.56 13.25
C SER A 545 -13.68 25.47 12.02
N ALA A 546 -13.77 24.90 10.83
CA ALA A 546 -14.15 25.62 9.62
C ALA A 546 -15.26 24.87 8.88
N THR A 547 -16.21 25.62 8.33
CA THR A 547 -17.29 25.08 7.51
C THR A 547 -17.27 25.72 6.13
N LEU A 548 -17.33 24.91 5.08
CA LEU A 548 -17.52 25.35 3.71
C LEU A 548 -18.86 24.83 3.20
N ILE A 549 -19.71 25.73 2.75
CA ILE A 549 -20.93 25.42 2.02
C ILE A 549 -20.72 25.89 0.58
N ILE A 550 -20.88 25.00 -0.38
CA ILE A 550 -20.84 25.32 -1.81
C ILE A 550 -22.23 25.19 -2.42
N GLY A 551 -22.51 25.96 -3.46
CA GLY A 551 -23.81 25.94 -4.14
C GLY A 551 -23.70 26.15 -5.64
N ASN A 552 -24.60 25.55 -6.41
CA ASN A 552 -24.73 25.72 -7.88
C ASN A 552 -26.02 26.45 -8.29
N GLY A 553 -26.72 27.06 -7.32
CA GLY A 553 -28.01 27.73 -7.51
C GLY A 553 -29.23 26.78 -7.48
N GLN A 554 -29.01 25.47 -7.47
CA GLN A 554 -30.06 24.44 -7.35
C GLN A 554 -29.88 23.59 -6.10
N ALA A 555 -28.64 23.20 -5.80
CA ALA A 555 -28.22 22.39 -4.68
C ALA A 555 -27.16 23.12 -3.84
N PHE A 556 -27.01 22.66 -2.60
CA PHE A 556 -25.95 23.07 -1.68
C PHE A 556 -25.41 21.85 -0.95
N ASP A 557 -24.10 21.80 -0.75
CA ASP A 557 -23.47 20.77 0.09
C ASP A 557 -22.48 21.43 1.07
N THR A 558 -22.26 20.79 2.21
CA THR A 558 -21.51 21.33 3.36
C THR A 558 -20.39 20.38 3.81
N LEU A 559 -19.16 20.90 3.91
CA LEU A 559 -18.07 20.27 4.63
C LEU A 559 -17.83 21.00 5.94
N HIS A 560 -17.81 20.27 7.05
CA HIS A 560 -17.46 20.78 8.38
C HIS A 560 -16.24 20.04 8.92
N LEU A 561 -15.20 20.79 9.29
CA LEU A 561 -14.03 20.27 10.00
C LEU A 561 -14.00 20.85 11.41
N GLU A 562 -14.06 19.98 12.43
CA GLU A 562 -14.10 20.37 13.85
C GLU A 562 -12.79 21.02 14.33
N GLU A 563 -11.64 20.60 13.79
CA GLU A 563 -10.30 21.11 14.17
C GLU A 563 -9.52 21.51 12.90
N ALA A 564 -10.03 22.50 12.17
CA ALA A 564 -9.39 22.96 10.94
C ALA A 564 -8.11 23.77 11.18
N VAL A 565 -8.07 24.54 12.27
CA VAL A 565 -6.92 25.37 12.66
C VAL A 565 -6.72 25.30 14.17
N SER A 566 -5.50 25.03 14.61
CA SER A 566 -5.08 25.16 16.01
C SER A 566 -4.32 26.47 16.20
N VAL A 567 -4.78 27.28 17.14
CA VAL A 567 -4.09 28.49 17.58
C VAL A 567 -3.62 28.31 18.99
N SER A 568 -2.31 28.37 19.17
CA SER A 568 -1.70 28.41 20.48
C SER A 568 -0.72 29.56 20.47
N ALA A 569 -0.77 30.48 21.44
CA ALA A 569 0.45 31.21 21.70
C ALA A 569 1.42 30.12 22.14
N GLY A 570 2.66 30.20 21.68
CA GLY A 570 3.71 29.61 22.49
C GLY A 570 3.53 30.21 23.88
N ALA A 571 2.92 29.45 24.79
CA ALA A 571 2.89 29.80 26.19
C ALA A 571 4.33 29.58 26.61
N GLU A 572 5.12 30.65 26.61
CA GLU A 572 6.37 30.70 27.33
C GLU A 572 6.06 30.29 28.79
N PRO A 573 6.54 29.13 29.30
CA PRO A 573 7.21 29.22 30.58
C PRO A 573 8.45 30.10 30.37
N TYR A 574 8.98 30.71 31.42
CA TYR A 574 10.34 31.24 31.37
C TYR A 574 11.26 30.24 30.63
N PHE A 575 11.67 30.59 29.42
CA PHE A 575 12.48 29.77 28.54
C PHE A 575 13.90 30.30 28.58
N GLU A 576 14.81 29.51 29.16
CA GLU A 576 16.24 29.78 29.14
C GLU A 576 16.90 28.78 28.19
N SER A 577 17.17 29.21 26.96
CA SER A 577 17.85 28.41 25.94
C SER A 577 19.37 28.41 26.09
N PHE A 578 19.91 29.09 27.10
CA PHE A 578 21.33 29.30 27.36
C PHE A 578 22.11 30.03 26.27
N SER A 579 21.44 30.50 25.21
CA SER A 579 22.05 31.19 24.07
C SER A 579 22.37 32.68 24.32
N ALA A 580 21.89 33.24 25.44
CA ALA A 580 22.16 34.60 25.91
C ALA A 580 23.05 34.62 27.18
N PRO A 581 23.61 35.76 27.63
CA PRO A 581 24.23 35.85 28.95
C PRO A 581 23.22 35.54 30.05
N LEU A 582 23.57 34.61 30.95
CA LEU A 582 22.81 34.42 32.18
C LEU A 582 22.69 35.75 32.90
N SER A 583 21.48 36.09 33.35
CA SER A 583 21.34 37.17 34.31
C SER A 583 21.87 36.70 35.67
N ASP A 584 22.93 37.33 36.17
CA ASP A 584 23.59 36.99 37.45
C ASP A 584 22.62 36.96 38.67
N ASN A 585 21.43 37.53 38.52
CA ASN A 585 20.43 37.66 39.58
C ASN A 585 19.47 36.46 39.67
N THR A 586 19.50 35.51 38.72
CA THR A 586 18.52 34.42 38.63
C THR A 586 19.14 33.04 38.83
N TRP A 587 20.37 32.84 38.35
CA TRP A 587 21.03 31.53 38.32
C TRP A 587 22.33 31.51 39.13
N THR A 588 22.56 30.44 39.88
CA THR A 588 23.77 30.24 40.71
C THR A 588 24.34 28.83 40.53
N ILE A 589 25.66 28.75 40.39
CA ILE A 589 26.42 27.49 40.40
C ILE A 589 26.93 27.26 41.82
N GLU A 590 26.60 26.11 42.39
CA GLU A 590 27.09 25.66 43.70
C GLU A 590 27.91 24.38 43.50
N ASN A 591 29.22 24.45 43.74
CA ASN A 591 30.11 23.28 43.88
C ASN A 591 30.43 23.08 45.38
N PRO A 592 29.58 22.37 46.14
CA PRO A 592 29.79 22.12 47.56
C PRO A 592 30.98 21.21 47.87
N ASP A 593 31.40 20.36 46.93
CA ASP A 593 32.52 19.43 47.13
C ASP A 593 33.89 20.09 46.81
N ALA A 594 33.86 21.27 46.19
CA ALA A 594 35.00 22.11 45.80
C ALA A 594 36.05 21.37 44.95
N ASP A 595 35.59 20.44 44.11
CA ASP A 595 36.41 19.68 43.18
C ASP A 595 36.58 20.39 41.82
N ALA A 596 37.24 19.72 40.88
CA ALA A 596 37.47 20.25 39.54
C ALA A 596 36.26 20.05 38.61
N ALA A 597 35.27 19.25 39.00
CA ALA A 597 34.13 18.86 38.17
C ALA A 597 32.97 19.85 38.30
N ALA A 598 33.23 21.14 38.05
CA ALA A 598 32.19 22.18 38.20
C ALA A 598 31.41 22.42 36.88
N TRP A 599 30.12 22.72 36.99
CA TRP A 599 29.36 23.28 35.87
C TRP A 599 29.96 24.62 35.42
N ALA A 600 30.09 24.82 34.12
CA ALA A 600 30.60 26.06 33.54
C ALA A 600 29.82 26.43 32.27
N LEU A 601 29.83 27.72 31.93
CA LEU A 601 29.23 28.22 30.70
C LEU A 601 30.28 28.20 29.58
N SER A 602 30.08 27.37 28.57
CA SER A 602 30.91 27.32 27.37
C SER A 602 30.42 28.31 26.32
N ILE A 603 31.37 29.05 25.74
CA ILE A 603 31.11 30.07 24.71
C ILE A 603 31.74 29.71 23.35
N SER A 604 32.26 28.50 23.17
CA SER A 604 33.05 28.15 22.00
C SER A 604 32.34 27.17 21.05
N ASN A 605 31.77 27.73 19.98
CA ASN A 605 31.74 27.27 18.58
C ASN A 605 30.37 27.37 17.86
N LEU A 606 30.16 28.56 17.29
CA LEU A 606 29.62 28.95 15.96
C LEU A 606 28.39 28.30 15.30
N CYS A 607 27.70 27.31 15.87
CA CYS A 607 26.41 26.84 15.30
C CYS A 607 25.25 26.72 16.29
N TYR A 608 25.48 26.71 17.62
CA TYR A 608 24.40 26.54 18.61
C TYR A 608 24.56 27.41 19.88
N GLY A 609 24.97 28.68 19.73
CA GLY A 609 25.01 29.62 20.85
C GLY A 609 25.91 29.19 22.02
N ARG A 610 25.64 29.74 23.21
CA ARG A 610 26.31 29.40 24.47
C ARG A 610 25.63 28.18 25.08
N ALA A 611 26.38 27.32 25.77
CA ALA A 611 25.86 26.09 26.38
C ALA A 611 26.48 25.85 27.76
N PHE A 612 25.75 25.17 28.66
CA PHE A 612 26.32 24.67 29.91
C PHE A 612 27.07 23.37 29.66
N VAL A 613 28.27 23.27 30.22
CA VAL A 613 29.11 22.07 30.11
C VAL A 613 29.67 21.71 31.48
N MET A 614 29.88 20.41 31.65
CA MET A 614 30.72 19.86 32.69
C MET A 614 31.72 18.94 31.97
N ASP A 615 33.01 19.15 32.20
CA ASP A 615 34.05 18.38 31.54
C ASP A 615 34.14 16.99 32.17
N ASN A 616 33.45 16.02 31.58
CA ASN A 616 33.50 14.62 31.98
C ASN A 616 34.49 13.79 31.13
N TYR A 617 35.33 14.46 30.34
CA TYR A 617 36.35 13.81 29.53
C TYR A 617 37.73 13.92 30.18
N GLU A 618 38.09 15.12 30.65
CA GLU A 618 39.36 15.36 31.33
C GLU A 618 39.27 15.25 32.87
N THR A 619 38.06 15.28 33.44
CA THR A 619 37.83 15.23 34.90
C THR A 619 37.00 14.02 35.32
N ASP A 620 37.41 13.32 36.39
CA ASP A 620 36.66 12.18 36.97
C ASP A 620 35.45 12.70 37.76
N THR A 621 34.24 12.44 37.28
CA THR A 621 32.98 12.95 37.85
C THR A 621 32.28 11.96 38.78
N ARG A 622 32.92 10.84 39.15
CA ARG A 622 32.28 9.83 40.00
C ARG A 622 32.21 10.31 41.45
N ASN A 623 30.98 10.35 41.99
CA ASN A 623 30.64 10.78 43.36
C ASN A 623 30.83 12.28 43.63
N THR A 624 30.79 13.14 42.60
CA THR A 624 30.79 14.60 42.76
C THR A 624 29.36 15.14 42.86
N HIS A 625 29.14 16.21 43.62
CA HIS A 625 27.85 16.88 43.73
C HIS A 625 27.95 18.35 43.31
N ASP A 626 27.48 18.66 42.12
CA ASP A 626 27.45 20.02 41.57
C ASP A 626 26.04 20.43 41.16
N TYR A 627 25.63 21.63 41.58
CA TYR A 627 24.27 22.11 41.39
C TYR A 627 24.24 23.39 40.57
N PHE A 628 23.32 23.45 39.62
CA PHE A 628 22.89 24.66 38.96
C PHE A 628 21.48 25.01 39.42
N ARG A 629 21.28 26.19 39.99
CA ARG A 629 20.02 26.56 40.66
C ARG A 629 19.47 27.88 40.14
N ALA A 630 18.18 27.90 39.81
CA ALA A 630 17.41 29.12 39.61
C ALA A 630 16.53 29.45 40.82
N ARG A 631 16.26 30.75 41.04
CA ARG A 631 15.23 31.20 41.98
C ARG A 631 14.11 31.91 41.22
N PHE A 632 12.90 31.38 41.33
CA PHE A 632 11.70 31.98 40.75
C PHE A 632 10.77 32.47 41.87
N ASN A 633 10.27 33.71 41.77
CA ASN A 633 9.19 34.17 42.63
C ASN A 633 7.85 33.86 41.96
N LEU A 634 7.16 32.83 42.46
CA LEU A 634 5.87 32.38 41.91
C LEU A 634 4.67 33.00 42.67
N SER A 635 4.90 33.99 43.54
CA SER A 635 3.83 34.63 44.30
C SER A 635 2.86 35.35 43.35
N GLY A 636 1.61 34.91 43.31
CA GLY A 636 0.55 35.47 42.46
C GLY A 636 0.06 34.55 41.35
N LEU A 637 0.68 33.39 41.15
CA LEU A 637 0.22 32.36 40.21
C LEU A 637 -0.69 31.35 40.92
N SER A 638 -1.85 31.05 40.32
CA SER A 638 -2.86 30.16 40.90
C SER A 638 -2.59 28.68 40.68
N SER A 639 -1.80 28.30 39.66
CA SER A 639 -1.43 26.90 39.36
C SER A 639 -0.14 26.81 38.53
N PRO A 640 1.02 27.26 39.04
CA PRO A 640 2.27 27.13 38.32
C PRO A 640 2.63 25.65 38.10
N ARG A 641 3.00 25.27 36.88
CA ARG A 641 3.53 23.96 36.54
C ARG A 641 4.94 24.13 35.96
N LEU A 642 5.86 23.28 36.36
CA LEU A 642 7.19 23.18 35.77
C LEU A 642 7.17 21.99 34.80
N HIS A 643 7.52 22.23 33.54
CA HIS A 643 7.62 21.21 32.51
C HIS A 643 9.07 21.17 32.01
N PHE A 644 9.62 19.97 31.83
CA PHE A 644 10.91 19.75 31.18
C PHE A 644 10.59 19.15 29.81
N SER A 645 10.97 19.85 28.74
CA SER A 645 10.87 19.38 27.35
C SER A 645 12.11 18.57 26.98
#